data_AF-A0A497CYH3-F1
#
_entry.id   AF-A0A497CYH3-F1
#
_cell.length_a   1.000
_cell.length_b   1.000
_cell.length_c   1.000
_cell.angle_alpha   90.00
_cell.angle_beta   90.00
_cell.angle_gamma   90.00
#
_symmetry.space_group_name_H-M   'P 1'
#
loop_
_entity.id
_entity.type
_entity.pdbx_description
1 polymer ?
#
loop_
_entity_poly.entity_id
_entity_poly.type
_entity_poly.pdbx_seq_one_letter_code
_entity_poly.pdbx_strand_id
1 'polypeptide(L)'
;MADKNYQQKKYLDAKAYYQMALKYKSGDAYAKEQIATIVAQLKSGMEKEEAYFDIVDIADIFYEEGALEKAEAQYQKALSILPNDEYALKKIADIQRIQTEEKDRINAYNKSMNEGNDLMVSRNYPAAIDAFNNARILFPERTLAKEKIASAKLLQAEKEVNLVTFNEEMELASRYLLVKDYATTLEHYETAQALFPNNTDVAAKIEAIRPQAENQQAYNKQVEAADEMYISKDFLSAKEKYREAGKLWPENTYPADMILKIDDQLALQRKDLDKNYNRSITSADSLLALQLYAGAKAEYNLALILKPTENYPQTKLNEINAWFANQQKAFDANYAQMLLEADKLFEEKEYSRAKEKYTFALETKPDDNYPKDQLAAIETIFALQAEENKKDAAYGLLITEADRLFSDGNYDLAIKKYEEAQVLKSLETYPAGKITEIQQLLANAEKQKEIDDAFALQMVLAIRLFKEDKLSESKSAYENALELKPYDAQPKIQIARIDSIVIVRIEQEKASKISAALLAKGDSLQEITAYDQAILAYEEALLAKPKDPIAAKKLSDVKIVKLNYEKAITKQKAFDEAIAKGDVYFGEESYELAKMEYEKATELKSKEDYPKKQLKEIASLLKKLALEQQKRYDDALVKGNNFYEQENYQEAVLQYKVAESIKPTEAYPKQRIASCNTFLAEILKAAKVKYDIAIADADKLYVTKIYDKAIKSYKNAKAIKPDEDYPQQQITKITNLIEVNAITDVVNETIVIKSEVTERFNFEPLPINVRKSNYILIKARNIGGESFKIIFNYGSKKGKNGGFVVQVPKGTEYNDFIIRVGNQYKWFSEDNDWLTIYPENGDIEIKMVRISKSD
;
A
#
# COMPACT_ATOMS: atom_id res chain seq x y z
N MET A 1 94.53 -29.92 -57.37
CA MET A 1 93.20 -30.57 -57.32
C MET A 1 92.20 -29.72 -56.53
N ALA A 2 92.57 -29.24 -55.34
CA ALA A 2 91.73 -28.35 -54.54
C ALA A 2 91.29 -27.07 -55.30
N ASP A 3 92.21 -26.35 -55.95
CA ASP A 3 91.88 -25.17 -56.76
C ASP A 3 90.98 -25.49 -57.96
N LYS A 4 91.19 -26.65 -58.59
CA LYS A 4 90.36 -27.12 -59.71
C LYS A 4 88.92 -27.37 -59.26
N ASN A 5 88.71 -28.01 -58.11
CA ASN A 5 87.39 -28.23 -57.54
C ASN A 5 86.74 -26.91 -57.09
N TYR A 6 87.55 -25.96 -56.58
CA TYR A 6 87.08 -24.63 -56.20
C TYR A 6 86.58 -23.82 -57.41
N GLN A 7 87.34 -23.81 -58.52
CA GLN A 7 86.93 -23.15 -59.76
C GLN A 7 85.69 -23.80 -60.41
N GLN A 8 85.48 -25.09 -60.19
CA GLN A 8 84.27 -25.81 -60.63
C GLN A 8 83.08 -25.66 -59.67
N LYS A 9 83.19 -24.78 -58.65
CA LYS A 9 82.15 -24.53 -57.62
C LYS A 9 81.75 -25.76 -56.80
N LYS A 10 82.59 -26.80 -56.77
CA LYS A 10 82.42 -27.98 -55.90
C LYS A 10 83.07 -27.71 -54.55
N TYR A 11 82.45 -26.83 -53.79
CA TYR A 11 83.04 -26.19 -52.62
C TYR A 11 83.39 -27.17 -51.48
N LEU A 12 82.56 -28.19 -51.23
CA LEU A 12 82.84 -29.20 -50.21
C LEU A 12 84.05 -30.09 -50.59
N ASP A 13 84.12 -30.53 -51.84
CA ASP A 13 85.26 -31.31 -52.34
C ASP A 13 86.54 -30.48 -52.33
N ALA A 14 86.47 -29.22 -52.78
CA ALA A 14 87.59 -28.30 -52.75
C ALA A 14 88.15 -28.11 -51.34
N LYS A 15 87.27 -27.89 -50.36
CA LYS A 15 87.62 -27.75 -48.94
C LYS A 15 88.31 -29.01 -48.41
N ALA A 16 87.78 -30.20 -48.70
CA ALA A 16 88.37 -31.46 -48.26
C ALA A 16 89.78 -31.65 -48.82
N TYR A 17 90.01 -31.32 -50.10
CA TYR A 17 91.35 -31.40 -50.69
C TYR A 17 92.32 -30.35 -50.12
N TYR A 18 91.89 -29.12 -49.82
CA TYR A 18 92.75 -28.14 -49.13
C TYR A 18 93.08 -28.58 -47.69
N GLN A 19 92.13 -29.17 -46.98
CA GLN A 19 92.36 -29.72 -45.64
C GLN A 19 93.33 -30.89 -45.68
N MET A 20 93.24 -31.73 -46.72
CA MET A 20 94.18 -32.82 -46.92
C MET A 20 95.58 -32.29 -47.26
N ALA A 21 95.70 -31.21 -48.05
CA ALA A 21 96.98 -30.55 -48.29
C ALA A 21 97.61 -29.99 -47.00
N LEU A 22 96.80 -29.44 -46.09
CA LEU A 22 97.25 -28.97 -44.77
C LEU A 22 97.73 -30.09 -43.84
N LYS A 23 97.39 -31.36 -44.09
CA LYS A 23 97.97 -32.48 -43.33
C LYS A 23 99.43 -32.74 -43.68
N TYR A 24 99.83 -32.47 -44.92
CA TYR A 24 101.21 -32.66 -45.38
C TYR A 24 102.07 -31.40 -45.18
N LYS A 25 101.46 -30.22 -45.19
CA LYS A 25 102.11 -28.93 -44.90
C LYS A 25 101.19 -28.06 -44.04
N SER A 26 101.26 -28.26 -42.73
CA SER A 26 100.37 -27.64 -41.74
C SER A 26 100.46 -26.11 -41.63
N GLY A 27 101.56 -25.53 -42.12
CA GLY A 27 101.80 -24.09 -42.19
C GLY A 27 101.39 -23.42 -43.51
N ASP A 28 100.73 -24.11 -44.44
CA ASP A 28 100.38 -23.53 -45.74
C ASP A 28 99.28 -22.46 -45.60
N ALA A 29 99.68 -21.18 -45.72
CA ALA A 29 98.77 -20.05 -45.56
C ALA A 29 97.68 -20.01 -46.65
N TYR A 30 98.00 -20.42 -47.88
CA TYR A 30 97.09 -20.37 -49.01
C TYR A 30 95.94 -21.37 -48.85
N ALA A 31 96.25 -22.60 -48.43
CA ALA A 31 95.21 -23.60 -48.19
C ALA A 31 94.28 -23.22 -47.03
N LYS A 32 94.78 -22.55 -45.97
CA LYS A 32 93.95 -22.05 -44.86
C LYS A 32 93.02 -20.91 -45.29
N GLU A 33 93.52 -19.96 -46.08
CA GLU A 33 92.74 -18.83 -46.58
C GLU A 33 91.66 -19.28 -47.57
N GLN A 34 91.96 -20.25 -48.45
CA GLN A 34 90.96 -20.83 -49.36
C GLN A 34 89.89 -21.63 -48.62
N ILE A 35 90.23 -22.36 -47.55
CA ILE A 35 89.22 -23.01 -46.68
C ILE A 35 88.32 -21.98 -46.01
N ALA A 36 88.86 -20.87 -45.51
CA ALA A 36 88.08 -19.81 -44.88
C ALA A 36 87.13 -19.14 -45.89
N THR A 37 87.61 -18.87 -47.10
CA THR A 37 86.80 -18.30 -48.19
C THR A 37 85.68 -19.25 -48.61
N ILE A 38 85.97 -20.56 -48.73
CA ILE A 38 84.96 -21.58 -49.01
C ILE A 38 83.93 -21.69 -47.90
N VAL A 39 84.35 -21.63 -46.64
CA VAL A 39 83.44 -21.66 -45.48
C VAL A 39 82.52 -20.44 -45.47
N ALA A 40 83.02 -19.26 -45.86
CA ALA A 40 82.21 -18.06 -45.98
C ALA A 40 81.18 -18.15 -47.14
N GLN A 41 81.55 -18.71 -48.29
CA GLN A 41 80.64 -18.91 -49.42
C GLN A 41 79.57 -20.00 -49.17
N LEU A 42 79.91 -21.04 -48.40
CA LEU A 42 78.92 -22.05 -47.96
C LEU A 42 77.94 -21.48 -46.92
N LYS A 43 78.33 -20.44 -46.17
CA LYS A 43 77.48 -19.80 -45.15
C LYS A 43 76.37 -18.94 -45.74
N SER A 44 76.55 -18.32 -46.92
CA SER A 44 75.55 -17.42 -47.51
C SER A 44 74.41 -18.11 -48.28
N GLY A 45 74.39 -19.45 -48.35
CA GLY A 45 73.42 -20.22 -49.12
C GLY A 45 72.40 -21.03 -48.32
N MET A 46 72.57 -21.18 -46.99
CA MET A 46 71.77 -22.11 -46.16
C MET A 46 70.82 -21.44 -45.15
N GLU A 47 70.94 -20.14 -44.85
CA GLU A 47 70.21 -19.50 -43.74
C GLU A 47 68.74 -19.12 -44.03
N LYS A 48 68.28 -19.07 -45.30
CA LYS A 48 66.92 -18.61 -45.63
C LYS A 48 65.85 -19.70 -45.54
N GLU A 49 66.22 -20.96 -45.76
CA GLU A 49 65.29 -22.10 -45.74
C GLU A 49 65.03 -22.55 -44.29
N GLU A 50 66.07 -22.63 -43.47
CA GLU A 50 65.98 -23.04 -42.06
C GLU A 50 65.19 -22.01 -41.22
N ALA A 51 65.46 -20.71 -41.40
CA ALA A 51 64.73 -19.64 -40.71
C ALA A 51 63.25 -19.51 -41.15
N TYR A 52 62.91 -19.98 -42.37
CA TYR A 52 61.54 -19.98 -42.86
C TYR A 52 60.71 -21.10 -42.20
N PHE A 53 61.25 -22.32 -42.13
CA PHE A 53 60.56 -23.44 -41.47
C PHE A 53 60.35 -23.18 -39.97
N ASP A 54 61.34 -22.61 -39.27
CA ASP A 54 61.19 -22.25 -37.85
C ASP A 54 60.04 -21.25 -37.60
N ILE A 55 59.85 -20.27 -38.49
CA ILE A 55 58.78 -19.26 -38.34
C ILE A 55 57.42 -19.85 -38.68
N VAL A 56 57.33 -20.71 -39.70
CA VAL A 56 56.09 -21.40 -40.07
C VAL A 56 55.66 -22.39 -38.98
N ASP A 57 56.60 -23.12 -38.37
CA ASP A 57 56.31 -24.02 -37.27
C ASP A 57 55.76 -23.27 -36.05
N ILE A 58 56.35 -22.12 -35.70
CA ILE A 58 55.83 -21.24 -34.64
C ILE A 58 54.45 -20.67 -35.02
N ALA A 59 54.23 -20.34 -36.29
CA ALA A 59 52.93 -19.84 -36.77
C ALA A 59 51.83 -20.92 -36.68
N ASP A 60 52.15 -22.16 -37.08
CA ASP A 60 51.27 -23.32 -36.99
C ASP A 60 50.94 -23.65 -35.53
N ILE A 61 51.92 -23.58 -34.61
CA ILE A 61 51.68 -23.73 -33.16
C ILE A 61 50.67 -22.70 -32.66
N PHE A 62 50.88 -21.41 -32.95
CA PHE A 62 49.93 -20.39 -32.52
C PHE A 62 48.54 -20.54 -33.16
N TYR A 63 48.47 -21.06 -34.39
CA TYR A 63 47.21 -21.33 -35.07
C TYR A 63 46.45 -22.48 -34.40
N GLU A 64 47.14 -23.57 -34.06
CA GLU A 64 46.58 -24.72 -33.33
C GLU A 64 46.15 -24.37 -31.91
N GLU A 65 46.88 -23.48 -31.24
CA GLU A 65 46.54 -22.92 -29.93
C GLU A 65 45.37 -21.93 -29.98
N GLY A 66 44.85 -21.58 -31.16
CA GLY A 66 43.78 -20.59 -31.33
C GLY A 66 44.22 -19.15 -31.08
N ALA A 67 45.53 -18.88 -30.97
CA ALA A 67 46.11 -17.55 -30.86
C ALA A 67 46.20 -16.89 -32.25
N LEU A 68 45.05 -16.73 -32.90
CA LEU A 68 44.93 -16.41 -34.32
C LEU A 68 45.65 -15.11 -34.73
N GLU A 69 45.59 -14.06 -33.91
CA GLU A 69 46.33 -12.81 -34.18
C GLU A 69 47.86 -13.00 -34.15
N LYS A 70 48.35 -13.85 -33.23
CA LYS A 70 49.78 -14.17 -33.16
C LYS A 70 50.21 -15.07 -34.31
N ALA A 71 49.37 -16.04 -34.67
CA ALA A 71 49.59 -16.92 -35.82
C ALA A 71 49.65 -16.12 -37.13
N GLU A 72 48.69 -15.22 -37.35
CA GLU A 72 48.63 -14.36 -38.52
C GLU A 72 49.90 -13.50 -38.64
N ALA A 73 50.36 -12.90 -37.54
CA ALA A 73 51.59 -12.12 -37.51
C ALA A 73 52.85 -12.96 -37.86
N GLN A 74 52.92 -14.23 -37.43
CA GLN A 74 54.04 -15.11 -37.78
C GLN A 74 53.97 -15.60 -39.23
N TYR A 75 52.78 -15.93 -39.77
CA TYR A 75 52.65 -16.24 -41.20
C TYR A 75 52.98 -15.03 -42.09
N GLN A 76 52.61 -13.81 -41.69
CA GLN A 76 53.02 -12.58 -42.38
C GLN A 76 54.55 -12.41 -42.35
N LYS A 77 55.18 -12.77 -41.23
CA LYS A 77 56.64 -12.80 -41.10
C LYS A 77 57.28 -13.88 -42.00
N ALA A 78 56.68 -15.05 -42.14
CA ALA A 78 57.11 -16.07 -43.10
C ALA A 78 57.04 -15.56 -44.55
N LEU A 79 55.96 -14.84 -44.92
CA LEU A 79 55.82 -14.20 -46.23
C LEU A 79 56.86 -13.08 -46.48
N SER A 80 57.40 -12.45 -45.44
CA SER A 80 58.50 -11.50 -45.63
C SER A 80 59.82 -12.16 -46.09
N ILE A 81 59.96 -13.49 -45.85
CA ILE A 81 61.11 -14.30 -46.27
C ILE A 81 60.83 -14.98 -47.63
N LEU A 82 59.62 -15.53 -47.81
CA LEU A 82 59.14 -16.12 -49.05
C LEU A 82 57.81 -15.46 -49.51
N PRO A 83 57.86 -14.37 -50.29
CA PRO A 83 56.69 -13.53 -50.60
C PRO A 83 55.51 -14.20 -51.31
N ASN A 84 55.73 -15.34 -51.97
CA ASN A 84 54.73 -16.05 -52.75
C ASN A 84 54.44 -17.45 -52.16
N ASP A 85 54.64 -17.65 -50.86
CA ASP A 85 54.28 -18.91 -50.23
C ASP A 85 52.75 -19.10 -50.20
N GLU A 86 52.27 -20.10 -50.96
CA GLU A 86 50.86 -20.44 -51.01
C GLU A 86 50.33 -20.95 -49.66
N TYR A 87 51.18 -21.57 -48.84
CA TYR A 87 50.76 -22.13 -47.55
C TYR A 87 50.43 -21.03 -46.53
N ALA A 88 51.37 -20.12 -46.26
CA ALA A 88 51.17 -19.00 -45.35
C ALA A 88 50.05 -18.03 -45.83
N LEU A 89 49.94 -17.77 -47.14
CA LEU A 89 48.83 -16.97 -47.70
C LEU A 89 47.47 -17.61 -47.42
N LYS A 90 47.34 -18.93 -47.62
CA LYS A 90 46.10 -19.65 -47.36
C LYS A 90 45.75 -19.67 -45.87
N LYS A 91 46.74 -19.85 -45.00
CA LYS A 91 46.55 -19.81 -43.53
C LYS A 91 46.10 -18.44 -43.05
N ILE A 92 46.68 -17.35 -43.56
CA ILE A 92 46.23 -15.98 -43.24
C ILE A 92 44.78 -15.77 -43.69
N ALA A 93 44.43 -16.19 -44.92
CA ALA A 93 43.06 -16.07 -45.41
C ALA A 93 42.06 -16.88 -44.57
N ASP A 94 42.45 -18.07 -44.10
CA ASP A 94 41.65 -18.89 -43.18
C ASP A 94 41.48 -18.21 -41.81
N ILE A 95 42.54 -17.61 -41.25
CA ILE A 95 42.48 -16.83 -40.00
C ILE A 95 41.53 -15.65 -40.13
N GLN A 96 41.67 -14.85 -41.18
CA GLN A 96 40.85 -13.66 -41.42
C GLN A 96 39.37 -14.02 -41.60
N ARG A 97 39.09 -15.15 -42.27
CA ARG A 97 37.74 -15.70 -42.38
C ARG A 97 37.18 -16.08 -41.01
N ILE A 98 37.94 -16.80 -40.18
CA ILE A 98 37.52 -17.16 -38.81
C ILE A 98 37.24 -15.91 -37.96
N GLN A 99 38.11 -14.91 -38.01
CA GLN A 99 37.93 -13.65 -37.29
C GLN A 99 36.70 -12.87 -37.78
N THR A 100 36.43 -12.88 -39.10
CA THR A 100 35.25 -12.23 -39.69
C THR A 100 33.96 -12.95 -39.28
N GLU A 101 33.95 -14.28 -39.36
CA GLU A 101 32.82 -15.12 -38.92
C GLU A 101 32.53 -14.94 -37.42
N GLU A 102 33.55 -14.80 -36.57
CA GLU A 102 33.40 -14.52 -35.15
C GLU A 102 32.85 -13.10 -34.89
N LYS A 103 33.37 -12.10 -35.61
CA LYS A 103 32.88 -10.71 -35.54
C LYS A 103 31.41 -10.61 -35.95
N ASP A 104 31.01 -11.27 -37.03
CA ASP A 104 29.62 -11.29 -37.49
C ASP A 104 28.70 -11.99 -36.49
N ARG A 105 29.19 -13.06 -35.85
CA ARG A 105 28.48 -13.75 -34.76
C ARG A 105 28.26 -12.84 -33.55
N ILE A 106 29.28 -12.07 -33.14
CA ILE A 106 29.17 -11.07 -32.05
C ILE A 106 28.16 -9.98 -32.40
N ASN A 107 28.19 -9.48 -33.64
CA ASN A 107 27.23 -8.46 -34.10
C ASN A 107 25.79 -8.99 -34.10
N ALA A 108 25.58 -10.22 -34.58
CA ALA A 108 24.28 -10.88 -34.56
C ALA A 108 23.77 -11.09 -33.13
N TYR A 109 24.65 -11.50 -32.20
CA TYR A 109 24.33 -11.64 -30.78
C TYR A 109 23.87 -10.32 -30.17
N ASN A 110 24.63 -9.24 -30.38
CA ASN A 110 24.29 -7.92 -29.86
C ASN A 110 22.96 -7.41 -30.41
N LYS A 111 22.70 -7.64 -31.71
CA LYS A 111 21.42 -7.30 -32.34
C LYS A 111 20.26 -8.03 -31.67
N SER A 112 20.35 -9.36 -31.50
CA SER A 112 19.31 -10.16 -30.85
C SER A 112 19.10 -9.78 -29.37
N MET A 113 20.17 -9.42 -28.66
CA MET A 113 20.06 -8.92 -27.29
C MET A 113 19.34 -7.57 -27.21
N ASN A 114 19.64 -6.65 -28.13
CA ASN A 114 18.98 -5.34 -28.17
C ASN A 114 17.50 -5.48 -28.53
N GLU A 115 17.18 -6.27 -29.55
CA GLU A 115 15.80 -6.57 -29.93
C GLU A 115 14.99 -7.18 -28.77
N GLY A 116 15.58 -8.14 -28.05
CA GLY A 116 14.96 -8.71 -26.86
C GLY A 116 14.71 -7.67 -25.76
N ASN A 117 15.66 -6.75 -25.52
CA ASN A 117 15.48 -5.68 -24.54
C ASN A 117 14.36 -4.69 -24.96
N ASP A 118 14.27 -4.32 -26.23
CA ASP A 118 13.22 -3.43 -26.74
C ASP A 118 11.83 -4.07 -26.62
N LEU A 119 11.74 -5.38 -26.87
CA LEU A 119 10.52 -6.16 -26.70
C LEU A 119 10.11 -6.31 -25.22
N MET A 120 11.08 -6.38 -24.31
CA MET A 120 10.83 -6.34 -22.85
C MET A 120 10.22 -5.01 -22.43
N VAL A 121 10.75 -3.89 -22.93
CA VAL A 121 10.20 -2.54 -22.68
C VAL A 121 8.76 -2.45 -23.22
N SER A 122 8.52 -3.02 -24.39
CA SER A 122 7.19 -3.09 -25.01
C SER A 122 6.26 -4.13 -24.37
N ARG A 123 6.70 -4.83 -23.31
CA ARG A 123 5.97 -5.90 -22.60
C ARG A 123 5.50 -7.05 -23.50
N ASN A 124 6.20 -7.28 -24.61
CA ASN A 124 5.98 -8.42 -25.51
C ASN A 124 6.95 -9.54 -25.13
N TYR A 125 6.68 -10.17 -23.97
CA TYR A 125 7.55 -11.16 -23.37
C TYR A 125 7.77 -12.42 -24.24
N PRO A 126 6.77 -12.97 -24.96
CA PRO A 126 6.99 -14.12 -25.84
C PRO A 126 8.03 -13.81 -26.94
N ALA A 127 7.88 -12.68 -27.64
CA ALA A 127 8.83 -12.28 -28.68
C ALA A 127 10.22 -11.95 -28.09
N ALA A 128 10.28 -11.37 -26.89
CA ALA A 128 11.55 -11.14 -26.19
C ALA A 128 12.27 -12.45 -25.86
N ILE A 129 11.55 -13.48 -25.41
CA ILE A 129 12.10 -14.81 -25.15
C ILE A 129 12.70 -15.40 -26.42
N ASP A 130 12.04 -15.27 -27.56
CA ASP A 130 12.55 -15.75 -28.85
C ASP A 130 13.81 -14.99 -29.29
N ALA A 131 13.83 -13.66 -29.17
CA ALA A 131 14.99 -12.84 -29.47
C ALA A 131 16.21 -13.19 -28.59
N PHE A 132 16.01 -13.35 -27.28
CA PHE A 132 17.10 -13.79 -26.38
C PHE A 132 17.51 -15.24 -26.61
N ASN A 133 16.60 -16.12 -27.05
CA ASN A 133 16.96 -17.48 -27.47
C ASN A 133 17.86 -17.48 -28.71
N ASN A 134 17.60 -16.59 -29.68
CA ASN A 134 18.47 -16.41 -30.84
C ASN A 134 19.89 -15.96 -30.39
N ALA A 135 19.98 -15.04 -29.43
CA ALA A 135 21.26 -14.66 -28.82
C ALA A 135 21.94 -15.83 -28.09
N ARG A 136 21.18 -16.62 -27.32
CA ARG A 136 21.67 -17.81 -26.61
C ARG A 136 22.25 -18.87 -27.54
N ILE A 137 21.64 -19.08 -28.72
CA ILE A 137 22.12 -20.05 -29.72
C ILE A 137 23.48 -19.61 -30.30
N LEU A 138 23.70 -18.30 -30.49
CA LEU A 138 24.94 -17.76 -31.03
C LEU A 138 26.12 -17.90 -30.05
N PHE A 139 25.89 -17.72 -28.74
CA PHE A 139 26.90 -17.91 -27.69
C PHE A 139 26.33 -18.66 -26.46
N PRO A 140 26.30 -20.00 -26.49
CA PRO A 140 25.71 -20.81 -25.41
C PRO A 140 26.38 -20.67 -24.04
N GLU A 141 27.67 -20.33 -24.02
CA GLU A 141 28.48 -20.16 -22.81
C GLU A 141 28.22 -18.82 -22.10
N ARG A 142 27.65 -17.81 -22.80
CA ARG A 142 27.31 -16.52 -22.18
C ARG A 142 26.03 -16.65 -21.37
N THR A 143 26.09 -16.36 -20.07
CA THR A 143 24.94 -16.52 -19.15
C THR A 143 23.88 -15.45 -19.31
N LEU A 144 24.25 -14.24 -19.75
CA LEU A 144 23.37 -13.07 -19.81
C LEU A 144 22.08 -13.32 -20.61
N ALA A 145 22.15 -13.99 -21.76
CA ALA A 145 20.96 -14.31 -22.54
C ALA A 145 20.02 -15.30 -21.81
N LYS A 146 20.58 -16.25 -21.04
CA LYS A 146 19.80 -17.20 -20.22
C LYS A 146 19.09 -16.47 -19.07
N GLU A 147 19.77 -15.55 -18.41
CA GLU A 147 19.20 -14.71 -17.34
C GLU A 147 18.05 -13.83 -17.87
N LYS A 148 18.23 -13.22 -19.06
CA LYS A 148 17.19 -12.41 -19.70
C LYS A 148 15.97 -13.24 -20.11
N ILE A 149 16.15 -14.46 -20.61
CA ILE A 149 15.03 -15.39 -20.89
C ILE A 149 14.27 -15.73 -19.60
N ALA A 150 14.97 -16.02 -18.50
CA ALA A 150 14.34 -16.33 -17.23
C ALA A 150 13.52 -15.14 -16.71
N SER A 151 14.08 -13.92 -16.79
CA SER A 151 13.37 -12.68 -16.44
C SER A 151 12.13 -12.46 -17.31
N ALA A 152 12.23 -12.65 -18.62
CA ALA A 152 11.09 -12.49 -19.54
C ALA A 152 9.96 -13.50 -19.26
N LYS A 153 10.30 -14.76 -18.96
CA LYS A 153 9.32 -15.80 -18.57
C LYS A 153 8.63 -15.48 -17.25
N LEU A 154 9.37 -14.95 -16.28
CA LEU A 154 8.81 -14.57 -14.99
C LEU A 154 7.79 -13.44 -15.15
N LEU A 155 8.15 -12.40 -15.90
CA LEU A 155 7.24 -11.28 -16.20
C LEU A 155 6.03 -11.71 -17.05
N GLN A 156 6.20 -12.69 -17.94
CA GLN A 156 5.08 -13.29 -18.66
C GLN A 156 4.11 -14.00 -17.71
N ALA A 157 4.61 -14.85 -16.82
CA ALA A 157 3.79 -15.58 -15.86
C ALA A 157 3.06 -14.61 -14.91
N GLU A 158 3.73 -13.56 -14.45
CA GLU A 158 3.14 -12.50 -13.63
C GLU A 158 1.99 -11.80 -14.37
N LYS A 159 2.20 -11.42 -15.65
CA LYS A 159 1.15 -10.82 -16.48
C LYS A 159 -0.06 -11.74 -16.64
N GLU A 160 0.15 -13.04 -16.81
CA GLU A 160 -0.92 -14.04 -16.94
C GLU A 160 -1.74 -14.16 -15.64
N VAL A 161 -1.07 -14.20 -14.47
CA VAL A 161 -1.73 -14.20 -13.16
C VAL A 161 -2.52 -12.90 -12.92
N ASN A 162 -1.93 -11.75 -13.25
CA ASN A 162 -2.61 -10.46 -13.11
C ASN A 162 -3.84 -10.38 -14.03
N LEU A 163 -3.79 -10.98 -15.22
CA LEU A 163 -4.93 -11.03 -16.13
C LEU A 163 -6.09 -11.88 -15.59
N VAL A 164 -5.79 -13.03 -14.97
CA VAL A 164 -6.81 -13.87 -14.31
C VAL A 164 -7.47 -13.07 -13.18
N THR A 165 -6.67 -12.51 -12.29
CA THR A 165 -7.15 -11.72 -11.13
C THR A 165 -7.96 -10.52 -11.60
N PHE A 166 -7.50 -9.80 -12.63
CA PHE A 166 -8.25 -8.67 -13.20
C PHE A 166 -9.64 -9.08 -13.69
N ASN A 167 -9.77 -10.22 -14.37
CA ASN A 167 -11.08 -10.69 -14.83
C ASN A 167 -12.01 -11.05 -13.67
N GLU A 168 -11.49 -11.65 -12.60
CA GLU A 168 -12.24 -11.96 -11.38
C GLU A 168 -12.75 -10.68 -10.70
N GLU A 169 -11.88 -9.67 -10.53
CA GLU A 169 -12.24 -8.37 -9.96
C GLU A 169 -13.30 -7.66 -10.80
N MET A 170 -13.19 -7.70 -12.13
CA MET A 170 -14.19 -7.12 -13.03
C MET A 170 -15.55 -7.84 -12.95
N GLU A 171 -15.55 -9.16 -12.74
CA GLU A 171 -16.78 -9.93 -12.53
C GLU A 171 -17.44 -9.59 -11.18
N LEU A 172 -16.64 -9.49 -10.12
CA LEU A 172 -17.12 -9.09 -8.79
C LEU A 172 -17.71 -7.68 -8.82
N ALA A 173 -17.01 -6.71 -9.42
CA ALA A 173 -17.52 -5.35 -9.61
C ALA A 173 -18.88 -5.35 -10.33
N SER A 174 -19.03 -6.17 -11.38
CA SER A 174 -20.29 -6.29 -12.12
C SER A 174 -21.44 -6.86 -11.28
N ARG A 175 -21.14 -7.83 -10.41
CA ARG A 175 -22.12 -8.44 -9.49
C ARG A 175 -22.60 -7.46 -8.42
N TYR A 176 -21.67 -6.72 -7.80
CA TYR A 176 -22.01 -5.71 -6.79
C TYR A 176 -22.76 -4.52 -7.39
N LEU A 177 -22.42 -4.13 -8.62
CA LEU A 177 -23.13 -3.07 -9.33
C LEU A 177 -24.61 -3.43 -9.56
N LEU A 178 -24.92 -4.71 -9.81
CA LEU A 178 -26.28 -5.19 -10.03
C LEU A 178 -27.16 -5.03 -8.78
N VAL A 179 -26.58 -5.21 -7.59
CA VAL A 179 -27.26 -5.02 -6.30
C VAL A 179 -27.11 -3.59 -5.77
N LYS A 180 -26.57 -2.67 -6.60
CA LYS A 180 -26.34 -1.26 -6.26
C LYS A 180 -25.43 -1.07 -5.05
N ASP A 181 -24.51 -1.99 -4.82
CA ASP A 181 -23.41 -1.84 -3.86
C ASP A 181 -22.26 -1.10 -4.54
N TYR A 182 -22.44 0.21 -4.70
CA TYR A 182 -21.54 1.09 -5.42
C TYR A 182 -20.17 1.23 -4.74
N ALA A 183 -20.11 1.20 -3.41
CA ALA A 183 -18.87 1.26 -2.64
C ALA A 183 -18.00 0.02 -2.90
N THR A 184 -18.57 -1.18 -2.77
CA THR A 184 -17.84 -2.43 -3.05
C THR A 184 -17.51 -2.55 -4.55
N THR A 185 -18.39 -2.06 -5.43
CA THR A 185 -18.12 -1.98 -6.87
C THR A 185 -16.89 -1.11 -7.17
N LEU A 186 -16.77 0.06 -6.53
CA LEU A 186 -15.64 0.97 -6.69
C LEU A 186 -14.33 0.31 -6.24
N GLU A 187 -14.32 -0.37 -5.10
CA GLU A 187 -13.14 -1.07 -4.56
C GLU A 187 -12.60 -2.13 -5.54
N HIS A 188 -13.50 -2.96 -6.10
CA HIS A 188 -13.12 -3.97 -7.10
C HIS A 188 -12.61 -3.33 -8.40
N TYR A 189 -13.21 -2.22 -8.86
CA TYR A 189 -12.67 -1.50 -10.01
C TYR A 189 -11.30 -0.86 -9.75
N GLU A 190 -11.07 -0.28 -8.57
CA GLU A 190 -9.78 0.30 -8.19
C GLU A 190 -8.70 -0.79 -8.09
N THR A 191 -9.04 -1.97 -7.55
CA THR A 191 -8.17 -3.15 -7.51
C THR A 191 -7.82 -3.62 -8.93
N ALA A 192 -8.82 -3.71 -9.82
CA ALA A 192 -8.61 -4.04 -11.23
C ALA A 192 -7.71 -2.99 -11.95
N GLN A 193 -7.89 -1.69 -11.65
CA GLN A 193 -7.05 -0.63 -12.19
C GLN A 193 -5.61 -0.73 -11.70
N ALA A 194 -5.37 -1.12 -10.44
CA ALA A 194 -4.02 -1.29 -9.91
C ALA A 194 -3.24 -2.39 -10.64
N LEU A 195 -3.90 -3.48 -11.06
CA LEU A 195 -3.30 -4.55 -11.86
C LEU A 195 -2.93 -4.08 -13.28
N PHE A 196 -3.72 -3.18 -13.86
CA PHE A 196 -3.47 -2.60 -15.18
C PHE A 196 -3.68 -1.06 -15.19
N PRO A 197 -2.70 -0.28 -14.71
CA PRO A 197 -2.86 1.17 -14.48
C PRO A 197 -3.19 2.01 -15.73
N ASN A 198 -2.90 1.50 -16.92
CA ASN A 198 -3.15 2.16 -18.19
C ASN A 198 -4.49 1.75 -18.83
N ASN A 199 -5.34 0.99 -18.14
CA ASN A 199 -6.64 0.60 -18.66
C ASN A 199 -7.63 1.78 -18.60
N THR A 200 -7.94 2.35 -19.76
CA THR A 200 -8.82 3.53 -19.87
C THR A 200 -10.30 3.19 -19.65
N ASP A 201 -10.73 1.96 -19.93
CA ASP A 201 -12.12 1.52 -19.75
C ASP A 201 -12.46 1.42 -18.25
N VAL A 202 -11.57 0.82 -17.47
CA VAL A 202 -11.75 0.70 -16.01
C VAL A 202 -11.66 2.07 -15.34
N ALA A 203 -10.73 2.93 -15.76
CA ALA A 203 -10.65 4.31 -15.29
C ALA A 203 -11.96 5.09 -15.51
N ALA A 204 -12.59 4.96 -16.69
CA ALA A 204 -13.88 5.60 -16.96
C ALA A 204 -15.03 5.02 -16.10
N LYS A 205 -15.03 3.71 -15.84
CA LYS A 205 -16.00 3.07 -14.93
C LYS A 205 -15.86 3.55 -13.49
N ILE A 206 -14.62 3.71 -13.02
CA ILE A 206 -14.30 4.30 -11.72
C ILE A 206 -14.85 5.72 -11.63
N GLU A 207 -14.57 6.56 -12.63
CA GLU A 207 -15.04 7.95 -12.66
C GLU A 207 -16.56 8.03 -12.62
N ALA A 208 -17.25 7.15 -13.36
CA ALA A 208 -18.71 7.10 -13.39
C ALA A 208 -19.34 6.63 -12.06
N ILE A 209 -18.74 5.64 -11.39
CA ILE A 209 -19.31 5.04 -10.17
C ILE A 209 -18.96 5.81 -8.90
N ARG A 210 -17.82 6.51 -8.89
CA ARG A 210 -17.28 7.17 -7.70
C ARG A 210 -18.29 8.09 -6.98
N PRO A 211 -19.06 8.97 -7.66
CA PRO A 211 -20.06 9.79 -6.98
C PRO A 211 -21.17 8.97 -6.31
N GLN A 212 -21.56 7.83 -6.90
CA GLN A 212 -22.59 6.96 -6.34
C GLN A 212 -22.06 6.18 -5.13
N ALA A 213 -20.80 5.73 -5.20
CA ALA A 213 -20.09 5.10 -4.09
C ALA A 213 -19.92 6.06 -2.91
N GLU A 214 -19.48 7.30 -3.16
CA GLU A 214 -19.34 8.35 -2.15
C GLU A 214 -20.69 8.67 -1.50
N ASN A 215 -21.75 8.82 -2.30
CA ASN A 215 -23.11 9.02 -1.77
C ASN A 215 -23.59 7.83 -0.94
N GLN A 216 -23.29 6.59 -1.35
CA GLN A 216 -23.64 5.39 -0.59
C GLN A 216 -22.86 5.29 0.73
N GLN A 217 -21.57 5.62 0.74
CA GLN A 217 -20.77 5.66 1.97
C GLN A 217 -21.28 6.74 2.92
N ALA A 218 -21.57 7.94 2.39
CA ALA A 218 -22.19 9.01 3.16
C ALA A 218 -23.58 8.61 3.70
N TYR A 219 -24.39 7.92 2.89
CA TYR A 219 -25.68 7.34 3.28
C TYR A 219 -25.49 6.35 4.44
N ASN A 220 -24.59 5.37 4.30
CA ASN A 220 -24.33 4.35 5.31
C ASN A 220 -23.94 4.99 6.64
N LYS A 221 -23.08 6.03 6.61
CA LYS A 221 -22.69 6.79 7.79
C LYS A 221 -23.87 7.50 8.46
N GLN A 222 -24.77 8.12 7.69
CA GLN A 222 -25.96 8.76 8.28
C GLN A 222 -26.93 7.72 8.85
N VAL A 223 -27.08 6.57 8.19
CA VAL A 223 -27.92 5.46 8.67
C VAL A 223 -27.38 4.87 9.96
N GLU A 224 -26.08 4.58 10.04
CA GLU A 224 -25.45 4.05 11.23
C GLU A 224 -25.64 4.99 12.43
N ALA A 225 -25.36 6.29 12.24
CA ALA A 225 -25.63 7.30 13.25
C ALA A 225 -27.13 7.36 13.64
N ALA A 226 -28.04 7.22 12.67
CA ALA A 226 -29.48 7.21 12.93
C ALA A 226 -29.92 5.96 13.71
N ASP A 227 -29.38 4.79 13.38
CA ASP A 227 -29.66 3.52 14.05
C ASP A 227 -29.16 3.54 15.50
N GLU A 228 -27.97 4.06 15.76
CA GLU A 228 -27.44 4.27 17.12
C GLU A 228 -28.34 5.20 17.95
N MET A 229 -28.78 6.31 17.35
CA MET A 229 -29.72 7.24 17.98
C MET A 229 -31.09 6.58 18.23
N TYR A 230 -31.57 5.74 17.31
CA TYR A 230 -32.80 4.98 17.48
C TYR A 230 -32.69 3.97 18.64
N ILE A 231 -31.59 3.23 18.72
CA ILE A 231 -31.30 2.26 19.79
C ILE A 231 -31.22 2.95 21.16
N SER A 232 -30.57 4.11 21.21
CA SER A 232 -30.49 4.95 22.41
C SER A 232 -31.78 5.70 22.72
N LYS A 233 -32.82 5.54 21.89
CA LYS A 233 -34.15 6.16 21.99
C LYS A 233 -34.15 7.68 21.79
N ASP A 234 -33.09 8.25 21.23
CA ASP A 234 -33.08 9.63 20.75
C ASP A 234 -33.82 9.73 19.41
N PHE A 235 -35.14 9.52 19.49
CA PHE A 235 -36.00 9.42 18.32
C PHE A 235 -36.03 10.70 17.47
N LEU A 236 -35.82 11.87 18.08
CA LEU A 236 -35.82 13.14 17.34
C LEU A 236 -34.59 13.21 16.43
N SER A 237 -33.40 12.97 16.99
CA SER A 237 -32.14 13.00 16.26
C SER A 237 -32.02 11.84 15.27
N ALA A 238 -32.51 10.65 15.63
CA ALA A 238 -32.61 9.52 14.71
C ALA A 238 -33.44 9.87 13.46
N LYS A 239 -34.64 10.48 13.63
CA LYS A 239 -35.48 10.90 12.48
C LYS A 239 -34.78 11.92 11.59
N GLU A 240 -34.05 12.86 12.16
CA GLU A 240 -33.29 13.85 11.38
C GLU A 240 -32.20 13.16 10.54
N LYS A 241 -31.42 12.26 11.15
CA LYS A 241 -30.38 11.50 10.46
C LYS A 241 -30.93 10.55 9.38
N TYR A 242 -32.05 9.88 9.63
CA TYR A 242 -32.75 9.12 8.59
C TYR A 242 -33.26 10.00 7.44
N ARG A 243 -33.70 11.24 7.70
CA ARG A 243 -34.07 12.18 6.63
C ARG A 243 -32.86 12.60 5.80
N GLU A 244 -31.72 12.83 6.43
CA GLU A 244 -30.46 13.12 5.73
C GLU A 244 -30.02 11.93 4.88
N ALA A 245 -30.04 10.71 5.45
CA ALA A 245 -29.79 9.47 4.72
C ALA A 245 -30.73 9.33 3.51
N GLY A 246 -32.03 9.52 3.69
CA GLY A 246 -33.01 9.44 2.60
C GLY A 246 -32.77 10.45 1.46
N LYS A 247 -32.10 11.58 1.71
CA LYS A 247 -31.69 12.51 0.63
C LYS A 247 -30.49 12.00 -0.18
N LEU A 248 -29.58 11.29 0.48
CA LEU A 248 -28.36 10.74 -0.13
C LEU A 248 -28.68 9.50 -0.99
N TRP A 249 -29.69 8.73 -0.61
CA TRP A 249 -30.17 7.60 -1.39
C TRP A 249 -31.71 7.50 -1.39
N PRO A 250 -32.40 8.32 -2.20
CA PRO A 250 -33.88 8.40 -2.19
C PRO A 250 -34.58 7.10 -2.58
N GLU A 251 -33.92 6.24 -3.36
CA GLU A 251 -34.45 4.94 -3.78
C GLU A 251 -34.43 3.88 -2.65
N ASN A 252 -33.70 4.12 -1.56
CA ASN A 252 -33.62 3.19 -0.44
C ASN A 252 -34.71 3.51 0.59
N THR A 253 -35.63 2.57 0.82
CA THR A 253 -36.81 2.78 1.69
C THR A 253 -36.50 2.72 3.17
N TYR A 254 -35.35 2.14 3.57
CA TYR A 254 -35.02 1.89 4.98
C TYR A 254 -35.14 3.13 5.88
N PRO A 255 -34.60 4.32 5.52
CA PRO A 255 -34.74 5.49 6.37
C PRO A 255 -36.19 5.96 6.51
N ALA A 256 -37.00 5.85 5.44
CA ALA A 256 -38.42 6.20 5.49
C ALA A 256 -39.21 5.22 6.39
N ASP A 257 -38.92 3.93 6.28
CA ASP A 257 -39.54 2.89 7.12
C ASP A 257 -39.18 3.08 8.60
N MET A 258 -37.92 3.43 8.90
CA MET A 258 -37.49 3.72 10.27
C MET A 258 -38.14 4.99 10.83
N ILE A 259 -38.29 6.04 10.02
CA ILE A 259 -39.04 7.24 10.40
C ILE A 259 -40.50 6.90 10.75
N LEU A 260 -41.17 6.03 9.97
CA LEU A 260 -42.53 5.56 10.25
C LEU A 260 -42.60 4.73 11.54
N LYS A 261 -41.66 3.79 11.75
CA LYS A 261 -41.57 3.01 12.99
C LYS A 261 -41.41 3.91 14.22
N ILE A 262 -40.59 4.96 14.11
CA ILE A 262 -40.45 5.96 15.17
C ILE A 262 -41.78 6.69 15.39
N ASP A 263 -42.46 7.12 14.33
CA ASP A 263 -43.74 7.83 14.42
C ASP A 263 -44.83 7.00 15.10
N ASP A 264 -44.93 5.71 14.78
CA ASP A 264 -45.87 4.79 15.43
C ASP A 264 -45.55 4.60 16.92
N GLN A 265 -44.26 4.44 17.26
CA GLN A 265 -43.82 4.31 18.65
C GLN A 265 -44.12 5.57 19.46
N LEU A 266 -43.96 6.75 18.87
CA LEU A 266 -44.32 8.02 19.49
C LEU A 266 -45.83 8.20 19.62
N ALA A 267 -46.61 7.76 18.63
CA ALA A 267 -48.07 7.79 18.69
C ALA A 267 -48.61 6.90 19.84
N LEU A 268 -47.99 5.75 20.09
CA LEU A 268 -48.30 4.91 21.26
C LEU A 268 -47.99 5.62 22.58
N GLN A 269 -46.85 6.31 22.68
CA GLN A 269 -46.49 7.05 23.89
C GLN A 269 -47.39 8.26 24.15
N ARG A 270 -48.02 8.82 23.11
CA ARG A 270 -48.98 9.92 23.24
C ARG A 270 -50.34 9.52 23.84
N LYS A 271 -50.68 8.22 23.93
CA LYS A 271 -51.93 7.76 24.56
C LYS A 271 -52.03 8.05 26.05
N ASP A 272 -50.90 8.00 26.77
CA ASP A 272 -50.77 8.36 28.19
C ASP A 272 -49.82 9.56 28.34
N LEU A 273 -50.12 10.64 27.61
CA LEU A 273 -49.23 11.77 27.38
C LEU A 273 -48.56 12.31 28.65
N ASP A 274 -49.34 12.69 29.67
CA ASP A 274 -48.81 13.31 30.89
C ASP A 274 -47.95 12.36 31.72
N LYS A 275 -48.33 11.08 31.79
CA LYS A 275 -47.59 10.05 32.52
C LYS A 275 -46.26 9.75 31.85
N ASN A 276 -46.26 9.61 30.53
CA ASN A 276 -45.06 9.31 29.76
C ASN A 276 -44.11 10.51 29.70
N TYR A 277 -44.64 11.72 29.59
CA TYR A 277 -43.86 12.96 29.72
C TYR A 277 -43.14 13.02 31.07
N ASN A 278 -43.87 12.85 32.18
CA ASN A 278 -43.28 12.90 33.53
C ASN A 278 -42.24 11.79 33.76
N ARG A 279 -42.46 10.60 33.20
CA ARG A 279 -41.50 9.49 33.26
C ARG A 279 -40.22 9.82 32.52
N SER A 280 -40.31 10.38 31.31
CA SER A 280 -39.13 10.78 30.53
C SER A 280 -38.37 11.93 31.19
N ILE A 281 -39.05 12.91 31.79
CA ILE A 281 -38.38 13.95 32.59
C ILE A 281 -37.61 13.33 33.77
N THR A 282 -38.24 12.44 34.54
CA THR A 282 -37.58 11.78 35.69
C THR A 282 -36.37 10.94 35.25
N SER A 283 -36.51 10.22 34.13
CA SER A 283 -35.43 9.42 33.54
C SER A 283 -34.28 10.32 33.07
N ALA A 284 -34.59 11.40 32.36
CA ALA A 284 -33.61 12.36 31.84
C ALA A 284 -32.84 13.05 32.96
N ASP A 285 -33.53 13.53 34.00
CA ASP A 285 -32.90 14.18 35.16
C ASP A 285 -31.97 13.20 35.91
N SER A 286 -32.39 11.93 36.05
CA SER A 286 -31.56 10.90 36.68
C SER A 286 -30.31 10.59 35.85
N LEU A 287 -30.43 10.49 34.53
CA LEU A 287 -29.30 10.23 33.63
C LEU A 287 -28.35 11.43 33.60
N LEU A 288 -28.88 12.65 33.63
CA LEU A 288 -28.08 13.88 33.69
C LEU A 288 -27.31 13.98 35.01
N ALA A 289 -27.94 13.63 36.14
CA ALA A 289 -27.27 13.57 37.44
C ALA A 289 -26.15 12.53 37.49
N LEU A 290 -26.29 11.43 36.74
CA LEU A 290 -25.26 10.40 36.54
C LEU A 290 -24.24 10.77 35.44
N GLN A 291 -24.33 11.96 34.85
CA GLN A 291 -23.47 12.42 33.75
C GLN A 291 -23.53 11.53 32.49
N LEU A 292 -24.61 10.77 32.32
CA LEU A 292 -24.89 9.99 31.12
C LEU A 292 -25.57 10.89 30.08
N TYR A 293 -24.82 11.88 29.57
CA TYR A 293 -25.33 12.99 28.76
C TYR A 293 -26.09 12.55 27.50
N ALA A 294 -25.63 11.49 26.82
CA ALA A 294 -26.30 10.97 25.62
C ALA A 294 -27.70 10.39 25.96
N GLY A 295 -27.80 9.59 27.03
CA GLY A 295 -29.08 9.06 27.48
C GLY A 295 -30.01 10.14 28.03
N ALA A 296 -29.47 11.13 28.76
CA ALA A 296 -30.23 12.27 29.24
C ALA A 296 -30.81 13.09 28.09
N LYS A 297 -29.99 13.37 27.06
CA LYS A 297 -30.41 14.05 25.83
C LYS A 297 -31.55 13.31 25.14
N ALA A 298 -31.45 11.99 24.99
CA ALA A 298 -32.49 11.16 24.39
C ALA A 298 -33.84 11.29 25.13
N GLU A 299 -33.84 11.20 26.46
CA GLU A 299 -35.06 11.28 27.28
C GLU A 299 -35.65 12.70 27.34
N TYR A 300 -34.83 13.77 27.34
CA TYR A 300 -35.34 15.13 27.20
C TYR A 300 -35.91 15.42 25.80
N ASN A 301 -35.26 14.92 24.75
CA ASN A 301 -35.79 14.98 23.38
C ASN A 301 -37.14 14.24 23.30
N LEU A 302 -37.25 13.08 23.94
CA LEU A 302 -38.52 12.34 24.02
C LEU A 302 -39.60 13.15 24.76
N ALA A 303 -39.25 13.80 25.88
CA ALA A 303 -40.17 14.67 26.60
C ALA A 303 -40.67 15.84 25.72
N LEU A 304 -39.81 16.47 24.92
CA LEU A 304 -40.21 17.50 23.94
C LEU A 304 -41.04 16.95 22.79
N ILE A 305 -40.79 15.72 22.31
CA ILE A 305 -41.64 15.10 21.28
C ILE A 305 -43.07 14.89 21.79
N LEU A 306 -43.21 14.53 23.07
CA LEU A 306 -44.49 14.36 23.74
C LEU A 306 -45.15 15.73 23.99
N LYS A 307 -44.42 16.71 24.53
CA LYS A 307 -44.89 18.07 24.78
C LYS A 307 -43.92 19.13 24.22
N PRO A 308 -44.11 19.56 22.96
CA PRO A 308 -43.15 20.43 22.26
C PRO A 308 -42.99 21.84 22.83
N THR A 309 -43.94 22.30 23.66
CA THR A 309 -43.95 23.67 24.19
C THR A 309 -43.35 23.80 25.60
N GLU A 310 -42.84 22.71 26.17
CA GLU A 310 -42.33 22.71 27.55
C GLU A 310 -40.92 23.27 27.65
N ASN A 311 -40.74 24.32 28.44
CA ASN A 311 -39.47 25.03 28.56
C ASN A 311 -38.38 24.22 29.29
N TYR A 312 -38.76 23.41 30.28
CA TYR A 312 -37.80 22.70 31.14
C TYR A 312 -36.87 21.75 30.37
N PRO A 313 -37.35 20.75 29.61
CA PRO A 313 -36.48 19.87 28.82
C PRO A 313 -35.70 20.64 27.73
N GLN A 314 -36.25 21.73 27.17
CA GLN A 314 -35.54 22.58 26.21
C GLN A 314 -34.30 23.25 26.84
N THR A 315 -34.43 23.81 28.04
CA THR A 315 -33.30 24.40 28.76
C THR A 315 -32.22 23.35 29.04
N LYS A 316 -32.61 22.14 29.47
CA LYS A 316 -31.66 21.06 29.77
C LYS A 316 -30.93 20.53 28.53
N LEU A 317 -31.61 20.44 27.40
CA LEU A 317 -30.97 20.10 26.13
C LEU A 317 -29.94 21.15 25.70
N ASN A 318 -30.23 22.44 25.93
CA ASN A 318 -29.26 23.50 25.63
C ASN A 318 -28.00 23.38 26.51
N GLU A 319 -28.14 23.06 27.80
CA GLU A 319 -27.01 22.78 28.70
C GLU A 319 -26.17 21.58 28.21
N ILE A 320 -26.83 20.47 27.86
CA ILE A 320 -26.17 19.26 27.36
C ILE A 320 -25.47 19.52 26.01
N ASN A 321 -26.12 20.23 25.10
CA ASN A 321 -25.53 20.56 23.79
C ASN A 321 -24.30 21.48 23.95
N ALA A 322 -24.34 22.43 24.87
CA ALA A 322 -23.18 23.28 25.19
C ALA A 322 -22.02 22.45 25.76
N TRP A 323 -22.29 21.43 26.57
CA TRP A 323 -21.28 20.50 27.07
C TRP A 323 -20.61 19.72 25.93
N PHE A 324 -21.38 19.11 25.02
CA PHE A 324 -20.83 18.40 23.85
C PHE A 324 -19.99 19.31 22.95
N ALA A 325 -20.45 20.55 22.71
CA ALA A 325 -19.71 21.53 21.92
C ALA A 325 -18.36 21.90 22.56
N ASN A 326 -18.32 22.03 23.89
CA ASN A 326 -17.08 22.28 24.63
C ASN A 326 -16.12 21.07 24.58
N GLN A 327 -16.65 19.84 24.68
CA GLN A 327 -15.83 18.62 24.55
C GLN A 327 -15.21 18.48 23.16
N GLN A 328 -15.99 18.72 22.10
CA GLN A 328 -15.46 18.72 20.74
C GLN A 328 -14.36 19.78 20.57
N LYS A 329 -14.59 20.99 21.09
CA LYS A 329 -13.60 22.06 21.04
C LYS A 329 -12.32 21.72 21.81
N ALA A 330 -12.42 21.04 22.94
CA ALA A 330 -11.27 20.57 23.71
C ALA A 330 -10.51 19.45 22.97
N PHE A 331 -11.23 18.53 22.33
CA PHE A 331 -10.64 17.51 21.47
C PHE A 331 -9.88 18.13 20.30
N ASP A 332 -10.49 19.06 19.57
CA ASP A 332 -9.87 19.74 18.44
C ASP A 332 -8.62 20.53 18.87
N ALA A 333 -8.65 21.15 20.05
CA ALA A 333 -7.49 21.85 20.62
C ALA A 333 -6.35 20.89 21.00
N ASN A 334 -6.67 19.74 21.62
CA ASN A 334 -5.68 18.71 21.94
C ASN A 334 -5.05 18.11 20.68
N TYR A 335 -5.86 17.84 19.66
CA TYR A 335 -5.38 17.36 18.37
C TYR A 335 -4.45 18.38 17.70
N ALA A 336 -4.82 19.66 17.68
CA ALA A 336 -3.95 20.72 17.17
C ALA A 336 -2.62 20.82 17.94
N GLN A 337 -2.65 20.66 19.27
CA GLN A 337 -1.44 20.64 20.10
C GLN A 337 -0.52 19.45 19.77
N MET A 338 -1.09 18.31 19.43
CA MET A 338 -0.36 17.12 19.04
C MET A 338 0.35 17.28 17.69
N LEU A 339 -0.32 17.92 16.73
CA LEU A 339 0.30 18.30 15.45
C LEU A 339 1.45 19.29 15.67
N LEU A 340 1.26 20.31 16.52
CA LEU A 340 2.33 21.26 16.86
C LEU A 340 3.56 20.56 17.47
N GLU A 341 3.37 19.52 18.30
CA GLU A 341 4.47 18.74 18.84
C GLU A 341 5.18 17.91 17.75
N ALA A 342 4.41 17.31 16.83
CA ALA A 342 4.96 16.57 15.69
C ALA A 342 5.76 17.48 14.74
N ASP A 343 5.21 18.66 14.42
CA ASP A 343 5.84 19.68 13.58
C ASP A 343 7.14 20.18 14.20
N LYS A 344 7.13 20.44 15.51
CA LYS A 344 8.34 20.83 16.24
C LYS A 344 9.43 19.76 16.16
N LEU A 345 9.09 18.48 16.35
CA LEU A 345 10.05 17.38 16.22
C LEU A 345 10.59 17.26 14.80
N PHE A 346 9.74 17.52 13.79
CA PHE A 346 10.14 17.55 12.39
C PHE A 346 11.13 18.69 12.11
N GLU A 347 10.86 19.91 12.61
CA GLU A 347 11.76 21.06 12.51
C GLU A 347 13.09 20.84 13.24
N GLU A 348 13.06 20.18 14.40
CA GLU A 348 14.24 19.76 15.17
C GLU A 348 15.01 18.59 14.51
N LYS A 349 14.52 18.08 13.38
CA LYS A 349 15.08 16.94 12.61
C LYS A 349 15.08 15.62 13.37
N GLU A 350 14.26 15.48 14.41
CA GLU A 350 14.01 14.22 15.11
C GLU A 350 13.00 13.37 14.33
N TYR A 351 13.31 13.05 13.08
CA TYR A 351 12.37 12.49 12.10
C TYR A 351 11.71 11.19 12.56
N SER A 352 12.41 10.32 13.30
CA SER A 352 11.82 9.09 13.84
C SER A 352 10.73 9.37 14.87
N ARG A 353 10.90 10.39 15.73
CA ARG A 353 9.91 10.79 16.74
C ARG A 353 8.78 11.61 16.13
N ALA A 354 9.08 12.47 15.17
CA ALA A 354 8.07 13.15 14.36
C ALA A 354 7.15 12.13 13.67
N LYS A 355 7.74 11.07 13.07
CA LYS A 355 6.99 9.96 12.46
C LYS A 355 6.03 9.30 13.44
N GLU A 356 6.49 8.93 14.64
CA GLU A 356 5.62 8.36 15.68
C GLU A 356 4.44 9.28 16.02
N LYS A 357 4.67 10.58 16.19
CA LYS A 357 3.61 11.55 16.52
C LYS A 357 2.62 11.78 15.37
N TYR A 358 3.08 11.88 14.12
CA TYR A 358 2.18 11.98 12.97
C TYR A 358 1.39 10.69 12.72
N THR A 359 1.99 9.52 12.96
CA THR A 359 1.26 8.24 12.92
C THR A 359 0.17 8.20 13.98
N PHE A 360 0.47 8.62 15.22
CA PHE A 360 -0.53 8.71 16.28
C PHE A 360 -1.64 9.75 15.97
N ALA A 361 -1.31 10.82 15.23
CA ALA A 361 -2.31 11.75 14.68
C ALA A 361 -3.27 11.08 13.70
N LEU A 362 -2.78 10.21 12.82
CA LEU A 362 -3.64 9.45 11.92
C LEU A 362 -4.43 8.35 12.61
N GLU A 363 -3.93 7.77 13.70
CA GLU A 363 -4.73 6.85 14.53
C GLU A 363 -5.92 7.59 15.19
N THR A 364 -5.72 8.86 15.57
CA THR A 364 -6.76 9.70 16.16
C THR A 364 -7.73 10.25 15.11
N LYS A 365 -7.24 10.60 13.91
CA LYS A 365 -8.02 11.16 12.81
C LYS A 365 -7.51 10.64 11.44
N PRO A 366 -7.98 9.46 10.98
CA PRO A 366 -7.44 8.79 9.80
C PRO A 366 -7.60 9.56 8.48
N ASP A 367 -8.60 10.44 8.41
CA ASP A 367 -8.93 11.21 7.21
C ASP A 367 -8.13 12.51 7.05
N ASP A 368 -7.25 12.85 8.01
CA ASP A 368 -6.44 14.07 7.92
C ASP A 368 -5.28 13.89 6.91
N ASN A 369 -5.21 14.78 5.91
CA ASN A 369 -4.16 14.73 4.89
C ASN A 369 -2.84 15.33 5.36
N TYR A 370 -2.85 16.27 6.31
CA TYR A 370 -1.62 16.96 6.72
C TYR A 370 -0.57 16.00 7.33
N PRO A 371 -0.92 15.13 8.30
CA PRO A 371 0.05 14.15 8.82
C PRO A 371 0.48 13.12 7.77
N LYS A 372 -0.38 12.77 6.80
CA LYS A 372 -0.02 11.85 5.70
C LYS A 372 1.10 12.45 4.85
N ASP A 373 0.98 13.73 4.50
CA ASP A 373 1.97 14.43 3.69
C ASP A 373 3.31 14.56 4.44
N GLN A 374 3.28 14.87 5.75
CA GLN A 374 4.50 14.96 6.56
C GLN A 374 5.21 13.60 6.71
N LEU A 375 4.45 12.52 6.89
CA LEU A 375 5.03 11.16 6.91
C LEU A 375 5.72 10.82 5.58
N ALA A 376 5.11 11.16 4.44
CA ALA A 376 5.73 10.96 3.13
C ALA A 376 7.03 11.78 2.96
N ALA A 377 7.08 13.01 3.50
CA ALA A 377 8.29 13.81 3.53
C ALA A 377 9.39 13.16 4.39
N ILE A 378 9.05 12.62 5.57
CA ILE A 378 9.99 11.89 6.44
C ILE A 378 10.57 10.66 5.73
N GLU A 379 9.73 9.86 5.05
CA GLU A 379 10.19 8.68 4.30
C GLU A 379 11.20 9.05 3.21
N THR A 380 10.99 10.20 2.54
CA THR A 380 11.93 10.71 1.54
C THR A 380 13.28 11.07 2.18
N ILE A 381 13.27 11.68 3.37
CA ILE A 381 14.49 12.03 4.11
C ILE A 381 15.25 10.77 4.54
N PHE A 382 14.57 9.74 5.04
CA PHE A 382 15.21 8.46 5.38
C PHE A 382 15.82 7.78 4.16
N ALA A 383 15.17 7.82 3.01
CA ALA A 383 15.72 7.30 1.77
C ALA A 383 17.01 8.02 1.36
N LEU A 384 17.06 9.36 1.49
CA LEU A 384 18.26 10.16 1.20
C LEU A 384 19.40 9.85 2.19
N GLN A 385 19.11 9.75 3.49
CA GLN A 385 20.10 9.39 4.51
C GLN A 385 20.64 7.97 4.32
N ALA A 386 19.80 7.02 3.93
CA ALA A 386 20.22 5.65 3.61
C ALA A 386 21.19 5.62 2.42
N GLU A 387 20.96 6.46 1.41
CA GLU A 387 21.83 6.56 0.25
C GLU A 387 23.17 7.25 0.57
N GLU A 388 23.16 8.26 1.45
CA GLU A 388 24.39 8.89 1.96
C GLU A 388 25.21 7.92 2.83
N ASN A 389 24.57 7.17 3.74
CA ASN A 389 25.22 6.15 4.54
C ASN A 389 25.83 5.01 3.69
N LYS A 390 25.22 4.65 2.55
CA LYS A 390 25.82 3.70 1.60
C LYS A 390 27.09 4.25 0.97
N LYS A 391 27.12 5.54 0.62
CA LYS A 391 28.34 6.20 0.11
C LYS A 391 29.43 6.24 1.17
N ASP A 392 29.08 6.55 2.42
CA ASP A 392 30.03 6.53 3.54
C ASP A 392 30.59 5.12 3.82
N ALA A 393 29.75 4.09 3.79
CA ALA A 393 30.18 2.71 3.96
C ALA A 393 31.09 2.25 2.80
N ALA A 394 30.74 2.55 1.56
CA ALA A 394 31.57 2.24 0.39
C ALA A 394 32.91 3.00 0.42
N TYR A 395 32.90 4.26 0.83
CA TYR A 395 34.12 5.06 1.05
C TYR A 395 35.01 4.41 2.13
N GLY A 396 34.45 4.04 3.29
CA GLY A 396 35.18 3.41 4.38
C GLY A 396 35.83 2.06 4.01
N LEU A 397 35.14 1.25 3.19
CA LEU A 397 35.68 -0.01 2.67
C LEU A 397 36.87 0.23 1.73
N LEU A 398 36.77 1.20 0.82
CA LEU A 398 37.85 1.57 -0.09
C LEU A 398 39.08 2.10 0.66
N ILE A 399 38.88 2.94 1.68
CA ILE A 399 39.96 3.43 2.55
C ILE A 399 40.62 2.27 3.31
N THR A 400 39.84 1.40 3.94
CA THR A 400 40.38 0.26 4.70
C THR A 400 41.24 -0.65 3.82
N GLU A 401 40.78 -0.94 2.60
CA GLU A 401 41.52 -1.77 1.66
C GLU A 401 42.76 -1.05 1.11
N ALA A 402 42.67 0.26 0.83
CA ALA A 402 43.81 1.07 0.39
C ALA A 402 44.89 1.18 1.48
N ASP A 403 44.52 1.38 2.74
CA ASP A 403 45.42 1.38 3.90
C ASP A 403 46.08 0.02 4.10
N ARG A 404 45.32 -1.08 3.96
CA ARG A 404 45.85 -2.43 4.03
C ARG A 404 46.88 -2.67 2.93
N LEU A 405 46.53 -2.38 1.67
CA LEU A 405 47.44 -2.52 0.52
C LEU A 405 48.69 -1.65 0.66
N PHE A 406 48.55 -0.44 1.23
CA PHE A 406 49.67 0.43 1.54
C PHE A 406 50.59 -0.19 2.60
N SER A 407 50.02 -0.71 3.69
CA SER A 407 50.78 -1.39 4.76
C SER A 407 51.46 -2.68 4.30
N ASP A 408 50.85 -3.38 3.34
CA ASP A 408 51.40 -4.60 2.71
C ASP A 408 52.49 -4.30 1.66
N GLY A 409 52.79 -3.03 1.40
CA GLY A 409 53.80 -2.59 0.43
C GLY A 409 53.36 -2.69 -1.03
N ASN A 410 52.07 -2.95 -1.30
CA ASN A 410 51.49 -3.00 -2.63
C ASN A 410 51.12 -1.58 -3.11
N TYR A 411 52.13 -0.72 -3.21
CA TYR A 411 52.01 0.72 -3.40
C TYR A 411 51.16 1.13 -4.62
N ASP A 412 51.31 0.45 -5.76
CA ASP A 412 50.55 0.76 -6.98
C ASP A 412 49.06 0.39 -6.86
N LEU A 413 48.74 -0.68 -6.12
CA LEU A 413 47.35 -1.10 -5.87
C LEU A 413 46.69 -0.22 -4.82
N ALA A 414 47.45 0.22 -3.82
CA ALA A 414 46.99 1.16 -2.80
C ALA A 414 46.59 2.51 -3.42
N ILE A 415 47.42 3.07 -4.32
CA ILE A 415 47.12 4.33 -5.02
C ILE A 415 45.79 4.24 -5.79
N LYS A 416 45.55 3.17 -6.55
CA LYS A 416 44.27 2.99 -7.29
C LYS A 416 43.06 2.98 -6.38
N LYS A 417 43.15 2.33 -5.21
CA LYS A 417 42.04 2.29 -4.24
C LYS A 417 41.80 3.63 -3.55
N TYR A 418 42.85 4.42 -3.30
CA TYR A 418 42.68 5.81 -2.86
C TYR A 418 42.05 6.71 -3.94
N GLU A 419 42.38 6.52 -5.22
CA GLU A 419 41.75 7.25 -6.33
C GLU A 419 40.26 6.92 -6.47
N GLU A 420 39.89 5.63 -6.39
CA GLU A 420 38.49 5.19 -6.36
C GLU A 420 37.71 5.82 -5.17
N ALA A 421 38.32 5.89 -3.98
CA ALA A 421 37.73 6.54 -2.81
C ALA A 421 37.56 8.07 -2.99
N GLN A 422 38.52 8.73 -3.65
CA GLN A 422 38.48 10.17 -3.94
C GLN A 422 37.35 10.52 -4.91
N VAL A 423 37.00 9.65 -5.87
CA VAL A 423 35.86 9.88 -6.79
C VAL A 423 34.52 9.80 -6.04
N LEU A 424 34.43 8.94 -5.02
CA LEU A 424 33.21 8.75 -4.24
C LEU A 424 32.90 9.93 -3.30
N LYS A 425 33.94 10.54 -2.70
CA LYS A 425 33.84 11.74 -1.85
C LYS A 425 34.96 12.74 -2.20
N SER A 426 34.73 13.54 -3.25
CA SER A 426 35.75 14.41 -3.87
C SER A 426 36.33 15.51 -2.97
N LEU A 427 35.64 15.88 -1.89
CA LEU A 427 36.08 16.91 -0.93
C LEU A 427 36.94 16.35 0.22
N GLU A 428 37.04 15.02 0.37
CA GLU A 428 37.85 14.42 1.44
C GLU A 428 39.34 14.53 1.12
N THR A 429 40.14 14.93 2.11
CA THR A 429 41.58 15.17 1.92
C THR A 429 42.45 13.94 2.19
N TYR A 430 41.89 12.92 2.83
CA TYR A 430 42.62 11.72 3.29
C TYR A 430 43.23 10.88 2.14
N PRO A 431 42.49 10.50 1.07
CA PRO A 431 43.05 9.69 -0.01
C PRO A 431 44.18 10.42 -0.76
N ALA A 432 43.97 11.71 -1.08
CA ALA A 432 44.99 12.55 -1.72
C ALA A 432 46.29 12.67 -0.90
N GLY A 433 46.16 12.76 0.43
CA GLY A 433 47.32 12.75 1.34
C GLY A 433 48.11 11.45 1.27
N LYS A 434 47.42 10.30 1.26
CA LYS A 434 48.04 8.96 1.22
C LYS A 434 48.72 8.64 -0.11
N ILE A 435 48.15 9.08 -1.24
CA ILE A 435 48.78 8.94 -2.56
C ILE A 435 50.11 9.70 -2.60
N THR A 436 50.13 10.92 -2.06
CA THR A 436 51.34 11.75 -1.98
C THR A 436 52.42 11.09 -1.10
N GLU A 437 52.01 10.49 0.02
CA GLU A 437 52.89 9.75 0.94
C GLU A 437 53.56 8.53 0.27
N ILE A 438 52.79 7.73 -0.47
CA ILE A 438 53.29 6.56 -1.20
C ILE A 438 54.31 6.96 -2.29
N GLN A 439 54.03 8.04 -3.02
CA GLN A 439 54.91 8.53 -4.08
C GLN A 439 56.26 9.04 -3.53
N GLN A 440 56.26 9.62 -2.33
CA GLN A 440 57.50 10.04 -1.66
C GLN A 440 58.30 8.84 -1.11
N LEU A 441 57.63 7.78 -0.64
CA LEU A 441 58.27 6.54 -0.19
C LEU A 441 59.06 5.83 -1.29
N LEU A 442 58.49 5.74 -2.50
CA LEU A 442 59.15 5.11 -3.66
C LEU A 442 60.39 5.88 -4.13
N ALA A 443 60.37 7.21 -4.08
CA ALA A 443 61.49 8.06 -4.49
C ALA A 443 62.67 8.06 -3.50
N ASN A 444 62.43 7.77 -2.21
CA ASN A 444 63.46 7.74 -1.17
C ASN A 444 64.16 6.37 -1.05
N ALA A 445 63.52 5.27 -1.44
CA ALA A 445 64.05 3.91 -1.30
C ALA A 445 65.34 3.63 -2.11
N GLU A 446 65.57 4.35 -3.22
CA GLU A 446 66.70 4.11 -4.13
C GLU A 446 67.98 4.89 -3.73
N LYS A 447 67.84 6.00 -2.98
CA LYS A 447 68.97 6.77 -2.41
C LYS A 447 69.44 6.26 -1.04
N GLN A 448 68.60 5.51 -0.34
CA GLN A 448 68.84 5.06 1.03
C GLN A 448 69.77 3.84 1.11
N LYS A 449 69.77 2.99 0.07
CA LYS A 449 70.52 1.72 -0.01
C LYS A 449 72.06 1.86 0.11
N GLU A 450 72.66 2.94 -0.39
CA GLU A 450 74.12 3.18 -0.30
C GLU A 450 74.57 3.76 1.06
N ILE A 451 73.64 4.37 1.81
CA ILE A 451 73.89 4.93 3.14
C ILE A 451 73.64 3.87 4.25
N ASP A 452 72.80 2.86 3.99
CA ASP A 452 72.46 1.75 4.89
C ASP A 452 73.64 0.81 5.23
N ASP A 453 74.49 0.49 4.26
CA ASP A 453 75.59 -0.48 4.44
C ASP A 453 76.70 0.04 5.37
N ALA A 454 76.97 1.35 5.36
CA ALA A 454 77.96 1.99 6.24
C ALA A 454 77.42 2.21 7.68
N PHE A 455 76.12 2.49 7.81
CA PHE A 455 75.43 2.70 9.08
C PHE A 455 75.32 1.41 9.92
N ALA A 456 75.05 0.26 9.28
CA ALA A 456 74.87 -1.04 9.95
C ALA A 456 76.10 -1.48 10.78
N LEU A 457 77.32 -1.11 10.37
CA LEU A 457 78.56 -1.48 11.04
C LEU A 457 78.73 -0.78 12.41
N GLN A 458 78.32 0.49 12.51
CA GLN A 458 78.43 1.28 13.75
C GLN A 458 77.38 0.88 14.78
N MET A 459 76.18 0.50 14.33
CA MET A 459 75.08 0.07 15.19
C MET A 459 75.39 -1.21 15.98
N VAL A 460 76.05 -2.20 15.37
CA VAL A 460 76.41 -3.47 16.02
C VAL A 460 77.43 -3.26 17.17
N LEU A 461 78.37 -2.33 17.00
CA LEU A 461 79.34 -1.96 18.03
C LEU A 461 78.65 -1.29 19.24
N ALA A 462 77.76 -0.34 18.97
CA ALA A 462 77.07 0.43 20.00
C ALA A 462 76.11 -0.41 20.86
N ILE A 463 75.39 -1.38 20.24
CA ILE A 463 74.47 -2.29 20.94
C ILE A 463 75.20 -3.25 21.89
N ARG A 464 76.39 -3.71 21.53
CA ARG A 464 77.22 -4.60 22.37
C ARG A 464 77.67 -3.87 23.65
N LEU A 465 78.16 -2.64 23.51
CA LEU A 465 78.61 -1.80 24.63
C LEU A 465 77.44 -1.44 25.56
N PHE A 466 76.22 -1.25 25.02
CA PHE A 466 75.01 -1.01 25.81
C PHE A 466 74.64 -2.19 26.72
N LYS A 467 74.78 -3.43 26.22
CA LYS A 467 74.45 -4.66 26.97
C LYS A 467 75.42 -4.96 28.13
N GLU A 468 76.61 -4.37 28.11
CA GLU A 468 77.61 -4.49 29.18
C GLU A 468 77.44 -3.45 30.30
N ASP A 469 76.33 -2.68 30.29
CA ASP A 469 76.00 -1.58 31.21
C ASP A 469 77.03 -0.43 31.23
N LYS A 470 77.89 -0.37 30.21
CA LYS A 470 78.86 0.71 29.96
C LYS A 470 78.20 1.87 29.22
N LEU A 471 77.28 2.54 29.91
CA LEU A 471 76.35 3.51 29.31
C LEU A 471 77.06 4.68 28.60
N SER A 472 78.21 5.14 29.09
CA SER A 472 78.97 6.24 28.46
C SER A 472 79.67 5.83 27.16
N GLU A 473 80.20 4.61 27.08
CA GLU A 473 80.92 4.11 25.90
C GLU A 473 79.95 3.68 24.79
N SER A 474 78.78 3.18 25.20
CA SER A 474 77.68 2.89 24.28
C SER A 474 77.14 4.15 23.59
N LYS A 475 77.03 5.27 24.33
CA LYS A 475 76.58 6.56 23.79
C LYS A 475 77.45 7.05 22.63
N SER A 476 78.78 7.05 22.79
CA SER A 476 79.71 7.51 21.75
C SER A 476 79.68 6.66 20.47
N ALA A 477 79.47 5.35 20.57
CA ALA A 477 79.34 4.49 19.40
C ALA A 477 78.01 4.73 18.64
N TYR A 478 76.92 5.09 19.34
CA TYR A 478 75.68 5.52 18.70
C TYR A 478 75.80 6.92 18.06
N GLU A 479 76.61 7.83 18.61
CA GLU A 479 76.85 9.16 18.02
C GLU A 479 77.57 9.05 16.66
N ASN A 480 78.54 8.15 16.54
CA ASN A 480 79.21 7.86 15.26
C ASN A 480 78.28 7.24 14.21
N ALA A 481 77.29 6.43 14.64
CA ALA A 481 76.24 5.94 13.73
C ALA A 481 75.35 7.08 13.21
N LEU A 482 75.15 8.14 14.00
CA LEU A 482 74.43 9.34 13.56
C LEU A 482 75.23 10.22 12.60
N GLU A 483 76.54 10.16 12.53
CA GLU A 483 77.24 10.92 11.48
C GLU A 483 76.94 10.38 10.07
N LEU A 484 76.68 9.07 9.95
CA LEU A 484 76.37 8.38 8.69
C LEU A 484 74.88 8.45 8.32
N LYS A 485 74.00 8.38 9.33
CA LYS A 485 72.57 8.68 9.21
C LYS A 485 72.13 9.64 10.32
N PRO A 486 72.27 10.96 10.12
CA PRO A 486 72.05 12.01 11.13
C PRO A 486 70.65 12.10 11.70
N TYR A 487 69.73 11.29 11.19
CA TYR A 487 68.33 11.26 11.59
C TYR A 487 67.83 9.85 11.89
N ASP A 488 68.69 8.82 11.86
CA ASP A 488 68.28 7.47 12.22
C ASP A 488 67.83 7.46 13.69
N ALA A 489 66.59 7.05 13.88
CA ALA A 489 65.94 7.12 15.17
C ALA A 489 66.59 6.14 16.15
N GLN A 490 67.14 5.00 15.72
CA GLN A 490 67.67 4.00 16.66
C GLN A 490 68.85 4.55 17.48
N PRO A 491 69.97 5.03 16.92
CA PRO A 491 71.06 5.59 17.72
C PRO A 491 70.62 6.85 18.50
N LYS A 492 69.78 7.73 17.94
CA LYS A 492 69.19 8.87 18.70
C LYS A 492 68.35 8.41 19.88
N ILE A 493 67.53 7.37 19.69
CA ILE A 493 66.69 6.76 20.72
C ILE A 493 67.56 6.08 21.76
N GLN A 494 68.66 5.40 21.38
CA GLN A 494 69.52 4.74 22.37
C GLN A 494 70.38 5.76 23.13
N ILE A 495 70.85 6.84 22.51
CA ILE A 495 71.52 7.97 23.18
C ILE A 495 70.55 8.69 24.12
N ALA A 496 69.37 9.04 23.60
CA ALA A 496 68.31 9.64 24.41
C ALA A 496 67.85 8.68 25.50
N ARG A 497 67.84 7.35 25.28
CA ARG A 497 67.53 6.33 26.29
C ARG A 497 68.62 6.25 27.35
N ILE A 498 69.90 6.38 26.99
CA ILE A 498 71.02 6.46 27.95
C ILE A 498 70.89 7.73 28.81
N ASP A 499 70.64 8.89 28.19
CA ASP A 499 70.46 10.17 28.89
C ASP A 499 69.15 10.20 29.71
N SER A 500 68.10 9.58 29.19
CA SER A 500 66.79 9.46 29.82
C SER A 500 66.79 8.41 30.93
N ILE A 501 67.53 7.31 30.88
CA ILE A 501 67.66 6.34 32.00
C ILE A 501 68.15 7.03 33.28
N VAL A 502 69.02 8.03 33.16
CA VAL A 502 69.58 8.78 34.28
C VAL A 502 68.58 9.82 34.85
N ILE A 503 67.79 10.48 33.99
CA ILE A 503 66.78 11.49 34.38
C ILE A 503 65.41 10.88 34.76
N VAL A 504 64.96 9.84 34.05
CA VAL A 504 63.71 9.09 34.26
C VAL A 504 63.69 8.41 35.62
N ARG A 505 64.83 7.92 36.11
CA ARG A 505 64.94 7.36 37.46
C ARG A 505 64.59 8.38 38.55
N ILE A 506 64.78 9.68 38.31
CA ILE A 506 64.53 10.77 39.26
C ILE A 506 63.10 11.35 39.09
N GLU A 507 62.57 11.42 37.87
CA GLU A 507 61.21 11.95 37.61
C GLU A 507 60.08 10.91 37.81
N GLN A 508 60.33 9.60 37.59
CA GLN A 508 59.36 8.52 37.85
C GLN A 508 58.96 8.44 39.32
N GLU A 509 59.86 8.77 40.24
CA GLU A 509 59.60 8.73 41.68
C GLU A 509 58.69 9.88 42.14
N LYS A 510 58.72 11.04 41.46
CA LYS A 510 57.83 12.19 41.72
C LYS A 510 56.43 11.99 41.12
N ALA A 511 56.34 11.54 39.88
CA ALA A 511 55.06 11.26 39.20
C ALA A 511 54.27 10.12 39.89
N SER A 512 54.97 9.11 40.44
CA SER A 512 54.34 8.00 41.18
C SER A 512 53.67 8.43 42.49
N LYS A 513 54.19 9.46 43.18
CA LYS A 513 53.59 9.99 44.42
C LYS A 513 52.33 10.82 44.17
N ILE A 514 52.31 11.62 43.08
CA ILE A 514 51.15 12.45 42.70
C ILE A 514 49.98 11.57 42.24
N SER A 515 50.26 10.56 41.39
CA SER A 515 49.25 9.62 40.92
C SER A 515 48.60 8.83 42.07
N ALA A 516 49.40 8.38 43.05
CA ALA A 516 48.89 7.68 44.23
C ALA A 516 47.90 8.51 45.08
N ALA A 517 48.14 9.81 45.23
CA ALA A 517 47.26 10.71 45.98
C ALA A 517 45.93 10.97 45.26
N LEU A 518 45.97 11.14 43.93
CA LEU A 518 44.76 11.34 43.11
C LEU A 518 43.89 10.09 43.03
N LEU A 519 44.50 8.90 42.99
CA LEU A 519 43.79 7.63 43.09
C LEU A 519 43.01 7.49 44.41
N ALA A 520 43.62 7.86 45.55
CA ALA A 520 42.95 7.82 46.85
C ALA A 520 41.78 8.82 46.96
N LYS A 521 41.91 10.00 46.33
CA LYS A 521 40.84 11.00 46.23
C LYS A 521 39.65 10.49 45.41
N GLY A 522 39.91 9.87 44.26
CA GLY A 522 38.87 9.26 43.42
C GLY A 522 38.11 8.15 44.17
N ASP A 523 38.82 7.32 44.93
CA ASP A 523 38.21 6.23 45.72
C ASP A 523 37.23 6.78 46.78
N SER A 524 37.61 7.85 47.48
CA SER A 524 36.75 8.47 48.51
C SER A 524 35.50 9.13 47.91
N LEU A 525 35.61 9.73 46.73
CA LEU A 525 34.48 10.36 46.02
C LEU A 525 33.49 9.31 45.49
N GLN A 526 33.99 8.14 45.09
CA GLN A 526 33.16 7.02 44.68
C GLN A 526 32.34 6.45 45.85
N GLU A 527 32.89 6.36 47.06
CA GLU A 527 32.16 5.87 48.25
C GLU A 527 30.96 6.73 48.63
N ILE A 528 31.02 8.05 48.39
CA ILE A 528 29.91 8.98 48.64
C ILE A 528 29.01 9.19 47.42
N THR A 529 29.12 8.34 46.39
CA THR A 529 28.33 8.38 45.14
C THR A 529 28.52 9.64 44.28
N ALA A 530 29.59 10.41 44.50
CA ALA A 530 29.94 11.58 43.70
C ALA A 530 30.70 11.19 42.42
N TYR A 531 30.05 10.39 41.57
CA TYR A 531 30.72 9.69 40.46
C TYR A 531 31.39 10.60 39.44
N ASP A 532 30.80 11.75 39.10
CA ASP A 532 31.40 12.72 38.17
C ASP A 532 32.73 13.28 38.72
N GLN A 533 32.76 13.56 40.02
CA GLN A 533 33.96 14.07 40.67
C GLN A 533 35.02 12.98 40.84
N ALA A 534 34.61 11.72 41.06
CA ALA A 534 35.50 10.57 41.10
C ALA A 534 36.17 10.30 39.73
N ILE A 535 35.40 10.37 38.64
CA ILE A 535 35.88 10.25 37.25
C ILE A 535 36.97 11.29 36.98
N LEU A 536 36.70 12.56 37.29
CA LEU A 536 37.66 13.64 37.12
C LEU A 536 38.97 13.39 37.89
N ALA A 537 38.90 12.92 39.14
CA ALA A 537 40.08 12.61 39.95
C ALA A 537 40.94 11.46 39.35
N TYR A 538 40.33 10.44 38.75
CA TYR A 538 41.06 9.36 38.08
C TYR A 538 41.62 9.78 36.71
N GLU A 539 40.95 10.65 35.97
CA GLU A 539 41.46 11.25 34.73
C GLU A 539 42.69 12.12 35.02
N GLU A 540 42.66 12.92 36.09
CA GLU A 540 43.82 13.66 36.61
C GLU A 540 44.96 12.71 37.03
N ALA A 541 44.66 11.56 37.63
CA ALA A 541 45.67 10.55 38.00
C ALA A 541 46.36 9.92 36.79
N LEU A 542 45.63 9.73 35.68
CA LEU A 542 46.15 9.25 34.39
C LEU A 542 46.95 10.32 33.64
N LEU A 543 46.60 11.60 33.80
CA LEU A 543 47.41 12.71 33.30
C LEU A 543 48.77 12.77 34.02
N ALA A 544 48.80 12.54 35.34
CA ALA A 544 50.03 12.51 36.13
C ALA A 544 50.93 11.28 35.86
N LYS A 545 50.32 10.14 35.51
CA LYS A 545 51.05 8.91 35.12
C LYS A 545 50.37 8.26 33.91
N PRO A 546 50.72 8.70 32.69
CA PRO A 546 50.17 8.14 31.46
C PRO A 546 50.42 6.64 31.38
N LYS A 547 49.38 5.85 31.07
CA LYS A 547 49.38 4.37 31.05
C LYS A 547 49.45 3.69 32.42
N ASP A 548 49.10 4.36 33.53
CA ASP A 548 48.91 3.66 34.81
C ASP A 548 47.73 2.67 34.70
N PRO A 549 47.97 1.35 34.80
CA PRO A 549 46.92 0.34 34.64
C PRO A 549 45.91 0.37 35.80
N ILE A 550 46.31 0.84 36.98
CA ILE A 550 45.43 0.95 38.15
C ILE A 550 44.47 2.14 37.96
N ALA A 551 44.98 3.30 37.52
CA ALA A 551 44.14 4.47 37.25
C ALA A 551 43.21 4.26 36.05
N ALA A 552 43.68 3.62 34.98
CA ALA A 552 42.86 3.26 33.83
C ALA A 552 41.74 2.29 34.21
N LYS A 553 42.06 1.27 35.04
CA LYS A 553 41.07 0.32 35.54
C LYS A 553 40.04 1.00 36.45
N LYS A 554 40.47 1.78 37.44
CA LYS A 554 39.55 2.50 38.35
C LYS A 554 38.64 3.49 37.61
N LEU A 555 39.14 4.20 36.61
CA LEU A 555 38.34 5.07 35.74
C LEU A 555 37.28 4.27 34.97
N SER A 556 37.65 3.11 34.42
CA SER A 556 36.71 2.23 33.72
C SER A 556 35.64 1.68 34.68
N ASP A 557 36.06 1.22 35.86
CA ASP A 557 35.17 0.64 36.88
C ASP A 557 34.14 1.68 37.37
N VAL A 558 34.55 2.92 37.68
CA VAL A 558 33.62 3.96 38.16
C VAL A 558 32.65 4.43 37.07
N LYS A 559 33.08 4.47 35.79
CA LYS A 559 32.19 4.78 34.65
C LYS A 559 31.09 3.72 34.51
N ILE A 560 31.42 2.45 34.74
CA ILE A 560 30.44 1.35 34.76
C ILE A 560 29.49 1.47 35.96
N VAL A 561 30.01 1.77 37.15
CA VAL A 561 29.19 1.94 38.36
C VAL A 561 28.22 3.12 38.21
N LYS A 562 28.67 4.27 37.70
CA LYS A 562 27.82 5.43 37.39
C LYS A 562 26.70 5.06 36.41
N LEU A 563 27.05 4.42 35.30
CA LEU A 563 26.09 3.99 34.29
C LEU A 563 25.02 3.05 34.87
N ASN A 564 25.41 2.12 35.74
CA ASN A 564 24.48 1.21 36.40
C ASN A 564 23.56 1.94 37.41
N TYR A 565 24.09 2.94 38.12
CA TYR A 565 23.30 3.78 39.03
C TYR A 565 22.27 4.64 38.26
N GLU A 566 22.67 5.28 37.15
CA GLU A 566 21.78 6.06 36.28
C GLU A 566 20.72 5.19 35.61
N LYS A 567 21.08 3.97 35.19
CA LYS A 567 20.13 2.96 34.69
C LYS A 567 19.12 2.57 35.76
N ALA A 568 19.52 2.41 37.02
CA ALA A 568 18.62 2.08 38.11
C ALA A 568 17.61 3.23 38.38
N ILE A 569 18.06 4.48 38.35
CA ILE A 569 17.19 5.67 38.47
C ILE A 569 16.19 5.76 37.31
N THR A 570 16.68 5.61 36.08
CA THR A 570 15.82 5.65 34.88
C THR A 570 14.78 4.52 34.90
N LYS A 571 15.19 3.33 35.34
CA LYS A 571 14.32 2.16 35.51
C LYS A 571 13.26 2.37 36.61
N GLN A 572 13.61 3.06 37.69
CA GLN A 572 12.66 3.48 38.73
C GLN A 572 11.63 4.47 38.19
N LYS A 573 12.09 5.52 37.48
CA LYS A 573 11.20 6.53 36.89
C LYS A 573 10.24 5.92 35.87
N ALA A 574 10.73 5.03 35.00
CA ALA A 574 9.90 4.33 34.02
C ALA A 574 8.88 3.39 34.67
N PHE A 575 9.23 2.78 35.81
CA PHE A 575 8.29 1.98 36.60
C PHE A 575 7.17 2.86 37.18
N ASP A 576 7.52 3.98 37.81
CA ASP A 576 6.54 4.90 38.42
C ASP A 576 5.59 5.49 37.35
N GLU A 577 6.12 5.81 36.16
CA GLU A 577 5.32 6.30 35.04
C GLU A 577 4.37 5.24 34.48
N ALA A 578 4.82 3.98 34.35
CA ALA A 578 3.98 2.87 33.90
C ALA A 578 2.84 2.58 34.90
N ILE A 579 3.11 2.69 36.19
CA ILE A 579 2.06 2.60 37.22
C ILE A 579 1.04 3.74 37.07
N ALA A 580 1.50 5.00 36.97
CA ALA A 580 0.60 6.14 36.84
C ALA A 580 -0.29 6.05 35.59
N LYS A 581 0.26 5.64 34.44
CA LYS A 581 -0.52 5.44 33.21
C LYS A 581 -1.47 4.25 33.31
N GLY A 582 -1.02 3.14 33.89
CA GLY A 582 -1.85 1.97 34.16
C GLY A 582 -3.07 2.32 35.03
N ASP A 583 -2.86 3.11 36.09
CA ASP A 583 -3.93 3.58 36.98
C ASP A 583 -4.94 4.48 36.26
N VAL A 584 -4.47 5.40 35.40
CA VAL A 584 -5.33 6.28 34.59
C VAL A 584 -6.17 5.45 33.61
N TYR A 585 -5.54 4.60 32.80
CA TYR A 585 -6.26 3.77 31.83
C TYR A 585 -7.23 2.80 32.50
N PHE A 586 -6.91 2.31 33.69
CA PHE A 586 -7.81 1.47 34.47
C PHE A 586 -9.05 2.25 34.94
N GLY A 587 -8.87 3.50 35.41
CA GLY A 587 -9.97 4.40 35.79
C GLY A 587 -10.85 4.84 34.62
N GLU A 588 -10.29 4.90 33.41
CA GLU A 588 -10.99 5.19 32.15
C GLU A 588 -11.66 3.94 31.53
N GLU A 589 -11.63 2.79 32.23
CA GLU A 589 -12.14 1.50 31.74
C GLU A 589 -11.44 0.97 30.46
N SER A 590 -10.27 1.52 30.12
CA SER A 590 -9.43 1.10 29.00
C SER A 590 -8.56 -0.10 29.39
N TYR A 591 -9.24 -1.22 29.70
CA TYR A 591 -8.63 -2.38 30.37
C TYR A 591 -7.45 -3.00 29.63
N GLU A 592 -7.43 -3.03 28.29
CA GLU A 592 -6.29 -3.57 27.52
C GLU A 592 -5.06 -2.64 27.56
N LEU A 593 -5.26 -1.31 27.50
CA LEU A 593 -4.17 -0.34 27.64
C LEU A 593 -3.62 -0.32 29.08
N ALA A 594 -4.51 -0.41 30.07
CA ALA A 594 -4.12 -0.56 31.47
C ALA A 594 -3.29 -1.83 31.69
N LYS A 595 -3.70 -2.95 31.09
CA LYS A 595 -2.98 -4.23 31.14
C LYS A 595 -1.56 -4.09 30.59
N MET A 596 -1.39 -3.47 29.43
CA MET A 596 -0.07 -3.24 28.83
C MET A 596 0.86 -2.45 29.75
N GLU A 597 0.38 -1.35 30.34
CA GLU A 597 1.21 -0.52 31.23
C GLU A 597 1.55 -1.23 32.55
N TYR A 598 0.63 -2.02 33.13
CA TYR A 598 0.95 -2.84 34.31
C TYR A 598 1.86 -4.04 33.99
N GLU A 599 1.77 -4.64 32.81
CA GLU A 599 2.71 -5.66 32.33
C GLU A 599 4.11 -5.06 32.20
N LYS A 600 4.23 -3.89 31.57
CA LYS A 600 5.47 -3.12 31.49
C LYS A 600 6.05 -2.76 32.86
N ALA A 601 5.21 -2.33 33.81
CA ALA A 601 5.64 -2.11 35.19
C ALA A 601 6.15 -3.41 35.85
N THR A 602 5.50 -4.54 35.58
CA THR A 602 5.91 -5.86 36.08
C THR A 602 7.23 -6.34 35.46
N GLU A 603 7.48 -6.07 34.17
CA GLU A 603 8.75 -6.35 33.50
C GLU A 603 9.90 -5.51 34.07
N LEU A 604 9.63 -4.22 34.32
CA LEU A 604 10.59 -3.32 34.96
C LEU A 604 10.89 -3.79 36.39
N LYS A 605 9.88 -4.18 37.18
CA LYS A 605 10.07 -4.69 38.55
C LYS A 605 9.16 -5.86 38.89
N SER A 606 9.65 -7.07 38.59
CA SER A 606 8.89 -8.31 38.78
C SER A 606 8.59 -8.70 40.23
N LYS A 607 9.19 -8.03 41.23
CA LYS A 607 8.94 -8.28 42.65
C LYS A 607 7.79 -7.45 43.24
N GLU A 608 7.33 -6.42 42.55
CA GLU A 608 6.27 -5.54 43.04
C GLU A 608 4.89 -6.22 42.92
N ASP A 609 4.08 -6.11 43.97
CA ASP A 609 2.79 -6.80 44.04
C ASP A 609 1.63 -5.99 43.46
N TYR A 610 1.74 -4.66 43.45
CA TYR A 610 0.67 -3.76 43.00
C TYR A 610 0.24 -4.01 41.55
N PRO A 611 1.12 -3.91 40.53
CA PRO A 611 0.72 -4.14 39.13
C PRO A 611 0.20 -5.58 38.90
N LYS A 612 0.72 -6.58 39.63
CA LYS A 612 0.22 -7.96 39.54
C LYS A 612 -1.22 -8.10 40.03
N LYS A 613 -1.60 -7.38 41.09
CA LYS A 613 -2.99 -7.36 41.58
C LYS A 613 -3.91 -6.72 40.55
N GLN A 614 -3.51 -5.58 39.99
CA GLN A 614 -4.28 -4.88 38.95
C GLN A 614 -4.47 -5.74 37.70
N LEU A 615 -3.41 -6.43 37.23
CA LEU A 615 -3.49 -7.37 36.11
C LEU A 615 -4.49 -8.50 36.36
N LYS A 616 -4.58 -9.02 37.59
CA LYS A 616 -5.54 -10.07 37.96
C LYS A 616 -6.99 -9.56 37.94
N GLU A 617 -7.21 -8.32 38.38
CA GLU A 617 -8.51 -7.66 38.35
C GLU A 617 -8.95 -7.38 36.92
N ILE A 618 -8.07 -6.78 36.11
CA ILE A 618 -8.27 -6.54 34.67
C ILE A 618 -8.61 -7.85 33.95
N ALA A 619 -7.86 -8.93 34.20
CA ALA A 619 -8.14 -10.23 33.59
C ALA A 619 -9.55 -10.75 33.92
N SER A 620 -10.06 -10.46 35.13
CA SER A 620 -11.42 -10.84 35.52
C SER A 620 -12.48 -9.98 34.83
N LEU A 621 -12.23 -8.68 34.67
CA LEU A 621 -13.11 -7.74 33.97
C LEU A 621 -13.18 -8.02 32.47
N LEU A 622 -12.04 -8.20 31.81
CA LEU A 622 -11.95 -8.58 30.40
C LEU A 622 -12.68 -9.91 30.13
N LYS A 623 -12.53 -10.89 31.03
CA LYS A 623 -13.28 -12.15 30.92
C LYS A 623 -14.80 -11.94 31.01
N LYS A 624 -15.27 -11.06 31.90
CA LYS A 624 -16.69 -10.73 32.02
C LYS A 624 -17.20 -9.99 30.77
N LEU A 625 -16.42 -9.05 30.25
CA LEU A 625 -16.75 -8.29 29.04
C LEU A 625 -16.82 -9.21 27.81
N ALA A 626 -15.87 -10.15 27.68
CA ALA A 626 -15.87 -11.15 26.62
C ALA A 626 -17.10 -12.08 26.70
N LEU A 627 -17.53 -12.48 27.90
CA LEU A 627 -18.76 -13.26 28.10
C LEU A 627 -20.02 -12.46 27.71
N GLU A 628 -20.09 -11.17 28.02
CA GLU A 628 -21.22 -10.32 27.64
C GLU A 628 -21.27 -10.08 26.13
N GLN A 629 -20.11 -9.82 25.49
CA GLN A 629 -20.00 -9.74 24.03
C GLN A 629 -20.41 -11.05 23.37
N GLN A 630 -19.96 -12.20 23.89
CA GLN A 630 -20.36 -13.53 23.40
C GLN A 630 -21.88 -13.71 23.48
N LYS A 631 -22.50 -13.37 24.62
CA LYS A 631 -23.94 -13.48 24.79
C LYS A 631 -24.71 -12.61 23.79
N ARG A 632 -24.28 -11.35 23.60
CA ARG A 632 -24.90 -10.45 22.62
C ARG A 632 -24.78 -10.98 21.18
N TYR A 633 -23.64 -11.58 20.84
CA TYR A 633 -23.43 -12.25 19.56
C TYR A 633 -24.39 -13.43 19.39
N ASP A 634 -24.49 -14.31 20.39
CA ASP A 634 -25.38 -15.48 20.36
C ASP A 634 -26.86 -15.06 20.23
N ASP A 635 -27.29 -14.06 20.99
CA ASP A 635 -28.65 -13.52 20.93
C ASP A 635 -28.98 -12.94 19.53
N ALA A 636 -28.02 -12.25 18.91
CA ALA A 636 -28.17 -11.72 17.55
C ALA A 636 -28.29 -12.84 16.51
N LEU A 637 -27.48 -13.91 16.65
CA LEU A 637 -27.59 -15.09 15.78
C LEU A 637 -28.93 -15.81 15.92
N VAL A 638 -29.42 -15.99 17.14
CA VAL A 638 -30.73 -16.63 17.38
C VAL A 638 -31.84 -15.83 16.71
N LYS A 639 -31.83 -14.50 16.86
CA LYS A 639 -32.83 -13.64 16.20
C LYS A 639 -32.70 -13.67 14.67
N GLY A 640 -31.48 -13.60 14.15
CA GLY A 640 -31.21 -13.67 12.71
C GLY A 640 -31.67 -15.00 12.10
N ASN A 641 -31.39 -16.11 12.76
CA ASN A 641 -31.84 -17.44 12.34
C ASN A 641 -33.37 -17.56 12.37
N ASN A 642 -34.03 -17.06 13.42
CA ASN A 642 -35.49 -17.07 13.51
C ASN A 642 -36.13 -16.25 12.38
N PHE A 643 -35.60 -15.07 12.04
CA PHE A 643 -36.11 -14.28 10.91
C PHE A 643 -35.84 -14.95 9.57
N TYR A 644 -34.68 -15.60 9.42
CA TYR A 644 -34.34 -16.36 8.21
C TYR A 644 -35.32 -17.51 7.99
N GLU A 645 -35.65 -18.28 9.03
CA GLU A 645 -36.63 -19.36 8.98
C GLU A 645 -38.06 -18.87 8.67
N GLN A 646 -38.38 -17.63 9.02
CA GLN A 646 -39.65 -16.98 8.72
C GLN A 646 -39.68 -16.34 7.32
N GLU A 647 -38.64 -16.53 6.50
CA GLU A 647 -38.45 -15.89 5.19
C GLU A 647 -38.43 -14.34 5.25
N ASN A 648 -38.23 -13.78 6.45
CA ASN A 648 -38.06 -12.35 6.65
C ASN A 648 -36.59 -11.97 6.48
N TYR A 649 -36.12 -12.12 5.24
CA TYR A 649 -34.70 -11.99 4.91
C TYR A 649 -34.13 -10.59 5.20
N GLN A 650 -34.96 -9.53 5.15
CA GLN A 650 -34.54 -8.17 5.50
C GLN A 650 -34.21 -8.04 6.99
N GLU A 651 -35.11 -8.46 7.88
CA GLU A 651 -34.88 -8.43 9.34
C GLU A 651 -33.78 -9.42 9.76
N ALA A 652 -33.65 -10.54 9.04
CA ALA A 652 -32.55 -11.49 9.24
C ALA A 652 -31.18 -10.83 8.96
N VAL A 653 -31.03 -10.09 7.85
CA VAL A 653 -29.80 -9.35 7.52
C VAL A 653 -29.44 -8.35 8.61
N LEU A 654 -30.41 -7.61 9.16
CA LEU A 654 -30.16 -6.66 10.23
C LEU A 654 -29.57 -7.34 11.48
N GLN A 655 -30.14 -8.47 11.91
CA GLN A 655 -29.62 -9.19 13.08
C GLN A 655 -28.27 -9.86 12.81
N TYR A 656 -28.02 -10.37 11.60
CA TYR A 656 -26.70 -10.89 11.26
C TYR A 656 -25.65 -9.78 11.15
N LYS A 657 -25.99 -8.57 10.70
CA LYS A 657 -25.09 -7.40 10.74
C LYS A 657 -24.76 -6.99 12.18
N VAL A 658 -25.72 -7.09 13.11
CA VAL A 658 -25.44 -6.89 14.54
C VAL A 658 -24.50 -7.97 15.09
N ALA A 659 -24.65 -9.24 14.68
CA ALA A 659 -23.72 -10.29 15.05
C ALA A 659 -22.32 -10.06 14.44
N GLU A 660 -22.25 -9.63 13.19
CA GLU A 660 -21.01 -9.27 12.50
C GLU A 660 -20.29 -8.09 13.17
N SER A 661 -21.00 -7.04 13.60
CA SER A 661 -20.37 -5.90 14.27
C SER A 661 -19.81 -6.25 15.66
N ILE A 662 -20.39 -7.24 16.34
CA ILE A 662 -19.87 -7.76 17.61
C ILE A 662 -18.65 -8.68 17.38
N LYS A 663 -18.67 -9.48 16.31
CA LYS A 663 -17.56 -10.38 15.93
C LYS A 663 -17.31 -10.41 14.41
N PRO A 664 -16.52 -9.46 13.89
CA PRO A 664 -16.35 -9.27 12.45
C PRO A 664 -15.50 -10.36 11.77
N THR A 665 -14.79 -11.18 12.54
CA THR A 665 -13.98 -12.29 12.04
C THR A 665 -14.78 -13.58 11.83
N GLU A 666 -15.99 -13.68 12.37
CA GLU A 666 -16.83 -14.87 12.26
C GLU A 666 -17.41 -14.98 10.85
N ALA A 667 -17.23 -16.15 10.21
CA ALA A 667 -17.71 -16.38 8.85
C ALA A 667 -19.23 -16.57 8.79
N TYR A 668 -19.85 -17.07 9.87
CA TYR A 668 -21.25 -17.47 9.87
C TYR A 668 -22.23 -16.31 9.58
N PRO A 669 -22.15 -15.15 10.26
CA PRO A 669 -23.01 -13.99 9.93
C PRO A 669 -22.86 -13.55 8.47
N LYS A 670 -21.62 -13.47 7.96
CA LYS A 670 -21.30 -13.07 6.58
C LYS A 670 -21.94 -13.99 5.55
N GLN A 671 -21.79 -15.30 5.74
CA GLN A 671 -22.39 -16.31 4.87
C GLN A 671 -23.92 -16.23 4.87
N ARG A 672 -24.52 -15.99 6.04
CA ARG A 672 -25.97 -15.83 6.17
C ARG A 672 -26.48 -14.56 5.50
N ILE A 673 -25.77 -13.44 5.66
CA ILE A 673 -26.09 -12.17 4.95
C ILE A 673 -26.06 -12.40 3.44
N ALA A 674 -25.02 -13.04 2.91
CA ALA A 674 -24.92 -13.36 1.48
C ALA A 674 -26.09 -14.26 1.02
N SER A 675 -26.46 -15.27 1.81
CA SER A 675 -27.61 -16.13 1.53
C SER A 675 -28.93 -15.34 1.53
N CYS A 676 -29.20 -14.50 2.52
CA CYS A 676 -30.38 -13.64 2.57
C CYS A 676 -30.45 -12.72 1.34
N ASN A 677 -29.33 -12.08 0.98
CA ASN A 677 -29.25 -11.17 -0.16
C ASN A 677 -29.53 -11.91 -1.48
N THR A 678 -29.12 -13.18 -1.59
CA THR A 678 -29.46 -14.02 -2.75
C THR A 678 -30.97 -14.24 -2.85
N PHE A 679 -31.64 -14.62 -1.77
CA PHE A 679 -33.10 -14.80 -1.76
C PHE A 679 -33.86 -13.50 -2.04
N LEU A 680 -33.41 -12.38 -1.47
CA LEU A 680 -33.98 -11.06 -1.75
C LEU A 680 -33.87 -10.70 -3.24
N ALA A 681 -32.72 -10.96 -3.86
CA ALA A 681 -32.54 -10.75 -5.29
C ALA A 681 -33.49 -11.61 -6.15
N GLU A 682 -33.72 -12.87 -5.76
CA GLU A 682 -34.68 -13.75 -6.44
C GLU A 682 -36.13 -13.26 -6.31
N ILE A 683 -36.53 -12.82 -5.10
CA ILE A 683 -37.86 -12.23 -4.85
C ILE A 683 -38.07 -10.99 -5.72
N LEU A 684 -37.08 -10.09 -5.77
CA LEU A 684 -37.14 -8.88 -6.60
C LEU A 684 -37.20 -9.20 -8.10
N LYS A 685 -36.45 -10.20 -8.55
CA LYS A 685 -36.49 -10.69 -9.95
C LYS A 685 -37.87 -11.24 -10.31
N ALA A 686 -38.47 -12.06 -9.43
CA ALA A 686 -39.81 -12.60 -9.64
C ALA A 686 -40.89 -11.50 -9.66
N ALA A 687 -40.78 -10.48 -8.79
CA ALA A 687 -41.66 -9.33 -8.77
C ALA A 687 -41.56 -8.51 -10.08
N LYS A 688 -40.33 -8.29 -10.58
CA LYS A 688 -40.10 -7.62 -11.88
C LYS A 688 -40.77 -8.34 -13.04
N VAL A 689 -40.63 -9.67 -13.14
CA VAL A 689 -41.28 -10.46 -14.20
C VAL A 689 -42.80 -10.31 -14.17
N LYS A 690 -43.41 -10.35 -12.97
CA LYS A 690 -44.86 -10.15 -12.81
C LYS A 690 -45.29 -8.74 -13.21
N TYR A 691 -44.50 -7.72 -12.86
CA TYR A 691 -44.71 -6.34 -13.27
C TYR A 691 -44.66 -6.17 -14.79
N ASP A 692 -43.63 -6.68 -15.44
CA ASP A 692 -43.43 -6.56 -16.90
C ASP A 692 -44.60 -7.23 -17.66
N ILE A 693 -45.09 -8.38 -17.20
CA ILE A 693 -46.27 -9.05 -17.75
C ILE A 693 -47.53 -8.18 -17.60
N ALA A 694 -47.74 -7.59 -16.41
CA ALA A 694 -48.90 -6.75 -16.13
C ALA A 694 -48.90 -5.46 -16.98
N ILE A 695 -47.72 -4.85 -17.19
CA ILE A 695 -47.55 -3.71 -18.09
C ILE A 695 -47.84 -4.09 -19.54
N ALA A 696 -47.25 -5.19 -20.04
CA ALA A 696 -47.46 -5.62 -21.42
C ALA A 696 -48.95 -5.92 -21.73
N ASP A 697 -49.67 -6.52 -20.78
CA ASP A 697 -51.12 -6.72 -20.91
C ASP A 697 -51.89 -5.38 -20.89
N ALA A 698 -51.54 -4.48 -19.98
CA ALA A 698 -52.17 -3.16 -19.86
C ALA A 698 -51.98 -2.31 -21.13
N ASP A 699 -50.76 -2.24 -21.67
CA ASP A 699 -50.42 -1.50 -22.88
C ASP A 699 -51.18 -2.03 -24.11
N LYS A 700 -51.28 -3.36 -24.23
CA LYS A 700 -52.07 -4.01 -25.29
C LYS A 700 -53.55 -3.63 -25.21
N LEU A 701 -54.12 -3.62 -23.99
CA LEU A 701 -55.52 -3.22 -23.77
C LEU A 701 -55.74 -1.73 -24.04
N TYR A 702 -54.77 -0.88 -23.72
CA TYR A 702 -54.80 0.54 -24.02
C TYR A 702 -54.81 0.80 -25.54
N VAL A 703 -53.89 0.17 -26.30
CA VAL A 703 -53.83 0.30 -27.78
C VAL A 703 -55.14 -0.15 -28.45
N THR A 704 -55.78 -1.17 -27.89
CA THR A 704 -57.09 -1.67 -28.39
C THR A 704 -58.30 -0.86 -27.89
N LYS A 705 -58.07 0.26 -27.20
CA LYS A 705 -59.08 1.17 -26.64
C LYS A 705 -60.04 0.50 -25.64
N ILE A 706 -59.59 -0.57 -24.98
CA ILE A 706 -60.32 -1.26 -23.89
C ILE A 706 -59.84 -0.69 -22.56
N TYR A 707 -60.18 0.57 -22.33
CA TYR A 707 -59.62 1.41 -21.27
C TYR A 707 -59.97 0.95 -19.85
N ASP A 708 -61.16 0.39 -19.65
CA ASP A 708 -61.59 -0.19 -18.37
C ASP A 708 -60.68 -1.34 -17.92
N LYS A 709 -60.34 -2.25 -18.86
CA LYS A 709 -59.42 -3.36 -18.58
C LYS A 709 -57.96 -2.89 -18.49
N ALA A 710 -57.55 -1.95 -19.33
CA ALA A 710 -56.21 -1.37 -19.26
C ALA A 710 -55.93 -0.73 -17.89
N ILE A 711 -56.86 0.10 -17.39
CA ILE A 711 -56.76 0.70 -16.04
C ILE A 711 -56.65 -0.39 -14.97
N LYS A 712 -57.41 -1.48 -15.08
CA LYS A 712 -57.33 -2.60 -14.13
C LYS A 712 -55.94 -3.26 -14.14
N SER A 713 -55.38 -3.53 -15.32
CA SER A 713 -54.04 -4.13 -15.45
C SER A 713 -52.92 -3.17 -15.00
N TYR A 714 -53.02 -1.86 -15.26
CA TYR A 714 -52.09 -0.87 -14.70
C TYR A 714 -52.19 -0.75 -13.18
N LYS A 715 -53.39 -0.82 -12.59
CA LYS A 715 -53.57 -0.87 -11.13
C LYS A 715 -52.90 -2.12 -10.53
N ASN A 716 -52.98 -3.27 -11.21
CA ASN A 716 -52.28 -4.48 -10.81
C ASN A 716 -50.75 -4.31 -10.89
N ALA A 717 -50.23 -3.72 -11.96
CA ALA A 717 -48.80 -3.41 -12.09
C ALA A 717 -48.32 -2.47 -10.96
N LYS A 718 -49.09 -1.41 -10.67
CA LYS A 718 -48.81 -0.48 -9.55
C LYS A 718 -48.82 -1.18 -8.19
N ALA A 719 -49.68 -2.18 -7.99
CA ALA A 719 -49.69 -2.95 -6.75
C ALA A 719 -48.45 -3.86 -6.61
N ILE A 720 -47.89 -4.36 -7.72
CA ILE A 720 -46.68 -5.21 -7.72
C ILE A 720 -45.42 -4.38 -7.46
N LYS A 721 -45.32 -3.18 -8.07
CA LYS A 721 -44.24 -2.23 -7.84
C LYS A 721 -44.81 -0.83 -7.59
N PRO A 722 -45.07 -0.48 -6.31
CA PRO A 722 -45.66 0.81 -5.94
C PRO A 722 -44.81 2.03 -6.32
N ASP A 723 -43.49 1.88 -6.45
CA ASP A 723 -42.58 3.00 -6.74
C ASP A 723 -42.52 3.37 -8.23
N GLU A 724 -43.08 2.55 -9.12
CA GLU A 724 -43.06 2.81 -10.56
C GLU A 724 -44.14 3.83 -10.94
N ASP A 725 -43.75 4.94 -11.57
CA ASP A 725 -44.67 6.01 -11.97
C ASP A 725 -45.50 5.68 -13.21
N TYR A 726 -44.95 4.88 -14.11
CA TYR A 726 -45.52 4.59 -15.43
C TYR A 726 -46.98 4.09 -15.38
N PRO A 727 -47.37 3.09 -14.57
CA PRO A 727 -48.77 2.65 -14.51
C PRO A 727 -49.72 3.78 -14.09
N GLN A 728 -49.32 4.60 -13.11
CA GLN A 728 -50.17 5.69 -12.62
C GLN A 728 -50.32 6.80 -13.67
N GLN A 729 -49.25 7.12 -14.40
CA GLN A 729 -49.29 8.07 -15.52
C GLN A 729 -50.25 7.59 -16.62
N GLN A 730 -50.26 6.30 -16.96
CA GLN A 730 -51.20 5.76 -17.95
C GLN A 730 -52.64 5.77 -17.46
N ILE A 731 -52.90 5.46 -16.18
CA ILE A 731 -54.25 5.57 -15.59
C ILE A 731 -54.77 7.00 -15.69
N THR A 732 -53.95 7.98 -15.30
CA THR A 732 -54.31 9.41 -15.39
C THR A 732 -54.56 9.83 -16.84
N LYS A 733 -53.71 9.39 -17.77
CA LYS A 733 -53.86 9.66 -19.21
C LYS A 733 -55.18 9.14 -19.78
N ILE A 734 -55.53 7.89 -19.45
CA ILE A 734 -56.80 7.27 -19.88
C ILE A 734 -57.98 8.02 -19.27
N THR A 735 -57.91 8.36 -17.98
CA THR A 735 -58.97 9.07 -17.26
C THR A 735 -59.23 10.44 -17.89
N ASN A 736 -58.18 11.21 -18.15
CA ASN A 736 -58.27 12.51 -18.82
C ASN A 736 -58.86 12.39 -20.23
N LEU A 737 -58.47 11.35 -20.99
CA LEU A 737 -59.01 11.11 -22.32
C LEU A 737 -60.52 10.86 -22.29
N ILE A 738 -60.99 10.02 -21.35
CA ILE A 738 -62.42 9.76 -21.15
C ILE A 738 -63.15 11.04 -20.69
N GLU A 739 -62.56 11.83 -19.81
CA GLU A 739 -63.19 13.05 -19.30
C GLU A 739 -63.34 14.14 -20.37
N VAL A 740 -62.34 14.31 -21.25
CA VAL A 740 -62.36 15.28 -22.36
C VAL A 740 -63.33 14.87 -23.46
N ASN A 741 -63.47 13.57 -23.74
CA ASN A 741 -64.39 13.05 -24.76
C ASN A 741 -65.85 12.92 -24.26
N ALA A 742 -66.28 13.89 -23.46
CA ALA A 742 -67.63 13.97 -22.92
C ALA A 742 -68.69 14.09 -24.04
N ILE A 743 -69.79 13.37 -23.88
CA ILE A 743 -70.99 13.51 -24.72
C ILE A 743 -72.06 14.27 -23.95
N THR A 744 -72.36 13.83 -22.72
CA THR A 744 -73.37 14.47 -21.87
C THR A 744 -73.11 14.18 -20.39
N ASP A 745 -73.51 15.11 -19.54
CA ASP A 745 -73.52 14.96 -18.08
C ASP A 745 -74.91 14.53 -17.61
N VAL A 746 -74.98 13.38 -16.96
CA VAL A 746 -76.20 12.83 -16.35
C VAL A 746 -76.38 13.37 -14.94
N VAL A 747 -75.26 13.59 -14.23
CA VAL A 747 -75.19 14.29 -12.95
C VAL A 747 -74.01 15.26 -13.06
N ASN A 748 -74.26 16.55 -12.84
CA ASN A 748 -73.25 17.62 -12.93
C ASN A 748 -73.14 18.46 -11.65
N GLU A 749 -73.87 18.09 -10.61
CA GLU A 749 -73.84 18.70 -9.29
C GLU A 749 -73.57 17.66 -8.21
N THR A 750 -73.12 18.12 -7.04
CA THR A 750 -72.83 17.22 -5.92
C THR A 750 -74.12 16.76 -5.26
N ILE A 751 -74.37 15.45 -5.31
CA ILE A 751 -75.55 14.83 -4.72
C ILE A 751 -75.14 13.76 -3.71
N VAL A 752 -75.96 13.59 -2.67
CA VAL A 752 -75.82 12.50 -1.70
C VAL A 752 -76.98 11.55 -1.90
N ILE A 753 -76.67 10.29 -2.22
CA ILE A 753 -77.67 9.23 -2.35
C ILE A 753 -77.53 8.33 -1.12
N LYS A 754 -78.61 8.25 -0.35
CA LYS A 754 -78.68 7.42 0.86
C LYS A 754 -78.76 5.94 0.50
N SER A 755 -78.23 5.10 1.38
CA SER A 755 -78.36 3.64 1.27
C SER A 755 -79.81 3.25 1.04
N GLU A 756 -80.02 2.27 0.17
CA GLU A 756 -81.34 1.72 -0.19
C GLU A 756 -82.29 2.71 -0.90
N VAL A 757 -81.81 3.90 -1.29
CA VAL A 757 -82.58 4.88 -2.06
C VAL A 757 -82.20 4.80 -3.54
N THR A 758 -83.21 4.68 -4.41
CA THR A 758 -83.00 4.74 -5.87
C THR A 758 -83.26 6.15 -6.36
N GLU A 759 -82.24 6.80 -6.92
CA GLU A 759 -82.38 8.08 -7.61
C GLU A 759 -82.38 7.87 -9.12
N ARG A 760 -83.21 8.63 -9.84
CA ARG A 760 -83.36 8.55 -11.30
C ARG A 760 -83.00 9.86 -11.97
N PHE A 761 -82.15 9.77 -12.98
CA PHE A 761 -81.67 10.88 -13.79
C PHE A 761 -82.07 10.66 -15.24
N ASN A 762 -82.65 11.67 -15.87
CA ASN A 762 -83.02 11.63 -17.28
C ASN A 762 -81.97 12.35 -18.12
N PHE A 763 -81.75 11.90 -19.35
CA PHE A 763 -80.84 12.52 -20.31
C PHE A 763 -81.35 12.32 -21.75
N GLU A 764 -80.87 13.13 -22.68
CA GLU A 764 -81.25 13.01 -24.09
C GLU A 764 -80.63 11.76 -24.74
N PRO A 765 -81.38 10.97 -25.53
CA PRO A 765 -80.84 9.82 -26.26
C PRO A 765 -79.58 10.16 -27.06
N LEU A 766 -78.52 9.40 -26.84
CA LEU A 766 -77.21 9.64 -27.46
C LEU A 766 -77.22 9.33 -28.97
N PRO A 767 -76.42 10.00 -29.81
CA PRO A 767 -76.32 9.66 -31.23
C PRO A 767 -75.86 8.21 -31.49
N ILE A 768 -76.52 7.49 -32.42
CA ILE A 768 -76.26 6.05 -32.69
C ILE A 768 -74.78 5.77 -33.02
N ASN A 769 -74.14 6.68 -33.76
CA ASN A 769 -72.76 6.53 -34.23
C ASN A 769 -71.71 6.52 -33.10
N VAL A 770 -72.04 7.02 -31.90
CA VAL A 770 -71.11 7.04 -30.76
C VAL A 770 -71.41 5.97 -29.71
N ARG A 771 -72.57 5.32 -29.74
CA ARG A 771 -73.02 4.46 -28.62
C ARG A 771 -72.08 3.28 -28.33
N LYS A 772 -71.46 2.70 -29.37
CA LYS A 772 -70.56 1.55 -29.23
C LYS A 772 -69.22 1.86 -28.54
N SER A 773 -68.83 3.13 -28.53
CA SER A 773 -67.61 3.60 -27.87
C SER A 773 -67.88 4.20 -26.48
N ASN A 774 -69.10 4.07 -25.95
CA ASN A 774 -69.46 4.76 -24.71
C ASN A 774 -68.83 4.17 -23.45
N TYR A 775 -68.40 5.10 -22.61
CA TYR A 775 -68.00 4.90 -21.22
C TYR A 775 -68.85 5.79 -20.32
N ILE A 776 -69.07 5.33 -19.10
CA ILE A 776 -69.62 6.14 -18.01
C ILE A 776 -68.49 6.41 -17.03
N LEU A 777 -68.17 7.69 -16.83
CA LEU A 777 -67.25 8.18 -15.82
C LEU A 777 -68.04 8.66 -14.61
N ILE A 778 -67.75 8.10 -13.45
CA ILE A 778 -68.39 8.45 -12.18
C ILE A 778 -67.31 8.96 -11.24
N LYS A 779 -67.48 10.16 -10.71
CA LYS A 779 -66.64 10.71 -9.63
C LYS A 779 -67.44 10.69 -8.34
N ALA A 780 -67.09 9.78 -7.44
CA ALA A 780 -67.85 9.56 -6.21
C ALA A 780 -66.94 9.20 -5.04
N ARG A 781 -67.37 9.55 -3.82
CA ARG A 781 -66.70 9.15 -2.59
C ARG A 781 -67.66 8.47 -1.63
N ASN A 782 -67.12 7.50 -0.91
CA ASN A 782 -67.82 6.82 0.16
C ASN A 782 -67.95 7.76 1.37
N ILE A 783 -69.17 7.84 1.92
CA ILE A 783 -69.48 8.61 3.13
C ILE A 783 -70.04 7.73 4.27
N GLY A 784 -70.25 6.43 4.03
CA GLY A 784 -70.57 5.41 5.03
C GLY A 784 -69.43 4.39 5.12
N GLY A 785 -68.57 4.51 6.14
CA GLY A 785 -67.18 4.01 6.19
C GLY A 785 -66.84 2.53 5.93
N GLU A 786 -67.74 1.69 5.42
CA GLU A 786 -67.46 0.34 4.92
C GLU A 786 -67.59 0.26 3.39
N SER A 787 -66.98 -0.74 2.75
CA SER A 787 -67.09 -0.91 1.29
C SER A 787 -68.48 -1.41 0.89
N PHE A 788 -69.06 -0.87 -0.18
CA PHE A 788 -70.41 -1.21 -0.60
C PHE A 788 -70.59 -1.20 -2.13
N LYS A 789 -71.73 -1.67 -2.63
CA LYS A 789 -72.02 -1.75 -4.07
C LYS A 789 -72.98 -0.65 -4.49
N ILE A 790 -72.82 -0.16 -5.72
CA ILE A 790 -73.81 0.70 -6.37
C ILE A 790 -74.31 0.01 -7.62
N ILE A 791 -75.62 -0.16 -7.71
CA ILE A 791 -76.32 -0.70 -8.85
C ILE A 791 -76.79 0.47 -9.72
N PHE A 792 -76.30 0.48 -10.95
CA PHE A 792 -76.75 1.39 -11.99
C PHE A 792 -77.71 0.65 -12.92
N ASN A 793 -78.88 1.21 -13.20
CA ASN A 793 -79.74 0.71 -14.28
C ASN A 793 -79.98 1.82 -15.29
N TYR A 794 -80.16 1.46 -16.55
CA TYR A 794 -80.49 2.40 -17.61
C TYR A 794 -81.64 1.85 -18.47
N GLY A 795 -82.38 2.73 -19.15
CA GLY A 795 -83.48 2.30 -19.99
C GLY A 795 -84.11 3.41 -20.81
N SER A 796 -85.26 3.09 -21.39
CA SER A 796 -86.08 4.00 -22.17
C SER A 796 -87.50 4.10 -21.59
N LYS A 797 -88.39 4.84 -22.25
CA LYS A 797 -89.85 4.84 -21.96
C LYS A 797 -90.48 3.44 -22.02
N LYS A 798 -89.86 2.47 -22.71
CA LYS A 798 -90.33 1.07 -22.80
C LYS A 798 -89.94 0.22 -21.59
N GLY A 799 -89.10 0.74 -20.69
CA GLY A 799 -88.63 0.05 -19.49
C GLY A 799 -87.11 -0.05 -19.39
N LYS A 800 -86.64 -0.87 -18.45
CA LYS A 800 -85.21 -1.10 -18.18
C LYS A 800 -84.55 -1.86 -19.34
N ASN A 801 -83.46 -1.31 -19.87
CA ASN A 801 -82.68 -1.90 -20.95
C ASN A 801 -81.41 -2.60 -20.45
N GLY A 802 -80.83 -2.16 -19.33
CA GLY A 802 -79.65 -2.81 -18.76
C GLY A 802 -79.18 -2.16 -17.47
N GLY A 803 -77.95 -2.46 -17.09
CA GLY A 803 -77.33 -1.96 -15.87
C GLY A 803 -75.93 -2.51 -15.63
N PHE A 804 -75.24 -1.95 -14.64
CA PHE A 804 -73.91 -2.37 -14.21
C PHE A 804 -73.75 -2.11 -12.71
N VAL A 805 -72.76 -2.75 -12.10
CA VAL A 805 -72.48 -2.61 -10.66
C VAL A 805 -71.09 -2.03 -10.47
N VAL A 806 -70.97 -1.06 -9.57
CA VAL A 806 -69.71 -0.44 -9.17
C VAL A 806 -69.43 -0.81 -7.71
N GLN A 807 -68.25 -1.35 -7.44
CA GLN A 807 -67.80 -1.58 -6.07
C GLN A 807 -67.12 -0.32 -5.56
N VAL A 808 -67.63 0.26 -4.48
CA VAL A 808 -67.06 1.44 -3.84
C VAL A 808 -66.14 0.98 -2.71
N PRO A 809 -64.85 1.36 -2.72
CA PRO A 809 -63.93 1.01 -1.65
C PRO A 809 -64.25 1.76 -0.35
N LYS A 810 -63.70 1.27 0.75
CA LYS A 810 -63.66 2.01 2.02
C LYS A 810 -62.73 3.22 1.87
N GLY A 811 -63.16 4.38 2.38
CA GLY A 811 -62.35 5.61 2.39
C GLY A 811 -63.15 6.85 2.01
N THR A 812 -62.68 8.03 2.42
CA THR A 812 -63.40 9.31 2.23
C THR A 812 -62.96 10.08 0.98
N GLU A 813 -62.05 9.52 0.19
CA GLU A 813 -61.51 10.15 -1.02
C GLU A 813 -62.42 9.93 -2.23
N TYR A 814 -62.40 10.90 -3.15
CA TYR A 814 -63.06 10.74 -4.44
C TYR A 814 -62.32 9.72 -5.30
N ASN A 815 -63.09 8.82 -5.88
CA ASN A 815 -62.63 7.80 -6.79
C ASN A 815 -63.27 7.99 -8.16
N ASP A 816 -62.46 7.80 -9.20
CA ASP A 816 -62.91 7.79 -10.59
C ASP A 816 -63.23 6.35 -11.00
N PHE A 817 -64.50 6.10 -11.29
CA PHE A 817 -64.98 4.83 -11.81
C PHE A 817 -65.27 4.98 -13.30
N ILE A 818 -64.59 4.20 -14.14
CA ILE A 818 -64.75 4.21 -15.60
C ILE A 818 -65.34 2.88 -16.04
N ILE A 819 -66.55 2.91 -16.59
CA ILE A 819 -67.32 1.71 -16.94
C ILE A 819 -67.60 1.73 -18.43
N ARG A 820 -67.17 0.68 -19.13
CA ARG A 820 -67.52 0.49 -20.54
C ARG A 820 -68.96 -0.01 -20.65
N VAL A 821 -69.82 0.80 -21.27
CA VAL A 821 -71.23 0.45 -21.53
C VAL A 821 -71.53 0.25 -23.02
N GLY A 822 -70.69 0.80 -23.91
CA GLY A 822 -70.85 0.67 -25.35
C GLY A 822 -70.69 -0.76 -25.91
N ASN A 823 -70.28 -1.72 -25.09
CA ASN A 823 -70.28 -3.14 -25.42
C ASN A 823 -71.62 -3.85 -25.09
N GLN A 824 -72.54 -3.18 -24.39
CA GLN A 824 -73.81 -3.77 -23.99
C GLN A 824 -74.84 -3.57 -25.11
N TYR A 825 -75.40 -4.68 -25.62
CA TYR A 825 -76.28 -4.69 -26.78
C TYR A 825 -77.38 -3.63 -26.71
N LYS A 826 -78.16 -3.64 -25.61
CA LYS A 826 -79.26 -2.70 -25.40
C LYS A 826 -78.82 -1.27 -25.07
N TRP A 827 -77.55 -1.04 -24.71
CA TRP A 827 -77.02 0.32 -24.59
C TRP A 827 -76.88 0.95 -25.97
N PHE A 828 -76.27 0.22 -26.92
CA PHE A 828 -76.01 0.77 -28.25
C PHE A 828 -77.14 0.58 -29.27
N SER A 829 -78.10 -0.32 -29.02
CA SER A 829 -79.22 -0.57 -29.94
C SER A 829 -80.49 0.24 -29.63
N GLU A 830 -80.67 0.73 -28.40
CA GLU A 830 -81.90 1.40 -27.95
C GLU A 830 -81.66 2.88 -27.61
N ASP A 831 -82.73 3.67 -27.65
CA ASP A 831 -82.75 5.08 -27.22
C ASP A 831 -82.91 5.17 -25.69
N ASN A 832 -81.80 4.95 -24.99
CA ASN A 832 -81.76 5.11 -23.55
C ASN A 832 -81.86 6.60 -23.18
N ASP A 833 -82.84 6.95 -22.35
CA ASP A 833 -83.17 8.33 -21.95
C ASP A 833 -83.17 8.53 -20.41
N TRP A 834 -82.80 7.49 -19.65
CA TRP A 834 -82.62 7.60 -18.20
C TRP A 834 -81.60 6.61 -17.64
N LEU A 835 -81.04 6.97 -16.49
CA LEU A 835 -80.19 6.14 -15.65
C LEU A 835 -80.63 6.27 -14.18
N THR A 836 -80.54 5.18 -13.43
CA THR A 836 -80.80 5.13 -11.98
C THR A 836 -79.55 4.74 -11.24
N ILE A 837 -79.42 5.25 -10.02
CA ILE A 837 -78.31 4.97 -9.11
C ILE A 837 -78.91 4.46 -7.80
N TYR A 838 -78.48 3.29 -7.35
CA TYR A 838 -78.94 2.66 -6.12
C TYR A 838 -77.73 2.12 -5.34
N PRO A 839 -77.30 2.77 -4.26
CA PRO A 839 -76.26 2.27 -3.38
C PRO A 839 -76.85 1.26 -2.36
N GLU A 840 -76.24 0.09 -2.26
CA GLU A 840 -76.65 -1.03 -1.40
C GLU A 840 -75.75 -1.05 -0.16
N ASN A 841 -76.32 -0.92 1.04
CA ASN A 841 -75.59 -0.93 2.34
C ASN A 841 -74.58 0.21 2.59
N GLY A 842 -74.67 1.35 1.90
CA GLY A 842 -73.80 2.49 2.16
C GLY A 842 -74.28 3.79 1.51
N ASP A 843 -73.99 4.91 2.14
CA ASP A 843 -74.27 6.24 1.59
C ASP A 843 -73.15 6.64 0.61
N ILE A 844 -73.51 7.25 -0.52
CA ILE A 844 -72.55 7.74 -1.53
C ILE A 844 -72.75 9.23 -1.81
N GLU A 845 -71.65 9.97 -1.90
CA GLU A 845 -71.64 11.30 -2.49
C GLU A 845 -71.10 11.22 -3.92
N ILE A 846 -71.89 11.66 -4.89
CA ILE A 846 -71.55 11.65 -6.31
C ILE A 846 -71.43 13.09 -6.78
N LYS A 847 -70.25 13.44 -7.32
CA LYS A 847 -69.98 14.76 -7.88
C LYS A 847 -70.32 14.85 -9.36
N MET A 848 -70.20 13.72 -10.06
CA MET A 848 -70.43 13.67 -11.50
C MET A 848 -70.75 12.25 -11.96
N VAL A 849 -71.70 12.15 -12.89
CA VAL A 849 -71.89 10.99 -13.76
C VAL A 849 -71.91 11.52 -15.19
N ARG A 850 -70.91 11.12 -15.99
CA ARG A 850 -70.70 11.60 -17.35
C ARG A 850 -70.68 10.44 -18.32
N ILE A 851 -71.37 10.59 -19.45
CA ILE A 851 -71.25 9.66 -20.57
C ILE A 851 -70.26 10.24 -21.57
N SER A 852 -69.25 9.46 -21.92
CA SER A 852 -68.15 9.81 -22.81
C SER A 852 -67.95 8.77 -23.90
N LYS A 853 -67.13 9.07 -24.91
CA LYS A 853 -66.68 8.11 -25.94
C LYS A 853 -65.17 7.83 -25.86
N SER A 854 -64.75 6.67 -26.37
CA SER A 854 -63.32 6.27 -26.39
C SER A 854 -62.43 7.11 -27.32
N ASP A 855 -63.02 7.88 -28.23
CA ASP A 855 -62.37 8.60 -29.32
C ASP A 855 -63.25 9.72 -29.88
#